data_AF-A0A962CT56-F1
#
_entry.id   AF-A0A962CT56-F1
#
_cell.length_a   1.000
_cell.length_b   1.000
_cell.length_c   1.000
_cell.angle_alpha   90.00
_cell.angle_beta   90.00
_cell.angle_gamma   90.00
#
_symmetry.space_group_name_H-M   'P 1'
#
loop_
_entity.id
_entity.type
_entity.pdbx_description
1 polymer ?
#
loop_
_entity_poly.entity_id
_entity_poly.type
_entity_poly.pdbx_seq_one_letter_code
_entity_poly.pdbx_strand_id
1 'polypeptide(L)'
;MAENNTINQAVAEGGSYELIRKRLEDQNKQLENQIIELNRLREQEFGKTVLEVIDRVRVRTENNCTPRDIVRINGQLLFGYNVFIGLKKETKVSDVFALYGLHENEGKFEVREEPIAGTFLDDELFVKQFQELYSYYKNTHLVQLRVVNQKLLAAFQIGEKIGDIRVFRWGIGSNSEVKYIDDRGERDIELPPSYDFEWHKVSREAFVQGRHPHVSILDEVFVETVGGDLTIKIENNTEDGEGIYREDVVEPNQSLEDAEIHYAKVNELILLKILPYKEEVWRYFVFNTRNNDVLRIDEIGDACVLLPNDHGIIFPGGYYLQSGESKVFAEDMKGLKFKRRWNSPNGEDVLYVFYEHHEGKFALFSYNMIRKELQSPILGDGYSLYDDGKMIIFRSESTEPSRIHPMQIWQTPYTSDEYNAQHSNDQSELATIGNAELVQGISELYGISKLISEQQPSVVVYEDLIKNIQRVLDGYYWLSNKELGDFTSRLKQIGETSELVLDEFEKVKSINQESAKALQKTQQDLKALLKLIQISNWDTPEPFVDGLLQLKRQKGHLLSLREYRYIDLQEIDRLSDQVSQEIDSLGKKTVNFLSKGNAMQHYQKVVESVHQRIAGIKTVKDLKPLMDELDGMSSGLDALSEVINGLDIDDTLQKTAILESVSKVYSRINQTKAHAKLTIKELAAHESVAEFGAQLAVLSQSITSGVAVAETPDACDEQLARLLVQLEELESQFSENEAFLEQILTKREELHETFENKKQSLIDQRQRKAESVQSAASRVLQSIERRSLKFTDTDELNTYFSSDPMVHKVAELAIQLRELDDNVKADDVEAKLKAVKEQAIRSLRDKKDIFEDGGNAIKLGKHRFSVNTQALDLTLLPKDDNLVYHLSGTEYYEPVENEQLNGLQEFWQQSLSSENKTVYRSEYLAYSIFTKALSGEIEVLVLTVMSAAELEEFVKEFASPLYQQGYEKGVHDHDAAKILRELLDAYKRAPLLKFAATPRAFATYFWVNNKQTAIKNAFVTQAQT
;
A
#
# COMPACT_ATOMS: atom_id res chain seq x y z
N MET A 1 -10.62 -13.10 -12.83
CA MET A 1 -11.01 -11.96 -11.95
C MET A 1 -10.08 -11.66 -10.76
N ALA A 2 -9.14 -12.55 -10.36
CA ALA A 2 -8.33 -12.38 -9.14
C ALA A 2 -7.59 -11.03 -8.99
N GLU A 3 -7.01 -10.46 -10.06
CA GLU A 3 -6.33 -9.15 -10.02
C GLU A 3 -7.26 -7.97 -9.70
N ASN A 4 -8.50 -7.98 -10.19
CA ASN A 4 -9.45 -6.90 -9.89
C ASN A 4 -9.88 -6.95 -8.42
N ASN A 5 -10.06 -8.15 -7.86
CA ASN A 5 -10.48 -8.30 -6.48
C ASN A 5 -9.36 -7.90 -5.50
N THR A 6 -8.10 -8.19 -5.82
CA THR A 6 -6.95 -7.70 -5.02
C THR A 6 -6.74 -6.19 -5.14
N ILE A 7 -6.98 -5.57 -6.30
CA ILE A 7 -6.97 -4.10 -6.41
C ILE A 7 -8.11 -3.48 -5.60
N ASN A 8 -9.33 -4.04 -5.65
CA ASN A 8 -10.47 -3.58 -4.86
C ASN A 8 -10.19 -3.65 -3.35
N GLN A 9 -9.61 -4.74 -2.85
CA GLN A 9 -9.16 -4.84 -1.45
C GLN A 9 -8.04 -3.84 -1.12
N ALA A 10 -7.01 -3.72 -1.97
CA ALA A 10 -5.88 -2.81 -1.74
C ALA A 10 -6.31 -1.33 -1.67
N VAL A 11 -7.34 -0.94 -2.43
CA VAL A 11 -7.96 0.39 -2.33
C VAL A 11 -8.81 0.50 -1.06
N ALA A 12 -9.62 -0.53 -0.73
CA ALA A 12 -10.46 -0.55 0.46
C ALA A 12 -9.68 -0.43 1.78
N GLU A 13 -8.49 -1.03 1.84
CA GLU A 13 -7.56 -0.96 2.99
C GLU A 13 -6.75 0.35 3.03
N GLY A 14 -6.83 1.18 1.98
CA GLY A 14 -6.14 2.46 1.90
C GLY A 14 -6.88 3.58 2.63
N GLY A 15 -6.23 4.18 3.64
CA GLY A 15 -6.83 5.29 4.43
C GLY A 15 -7.23 6.55 3.63
N SER A 16 -6.77 6.69 2.37
CA SER A 16 -7.27 7.70 1.44
C SER A 16 -8.70 7.40 0.96
N TYR A 17 -8.98 6.14 0.61
CA TYR A 17 -10.31 5.71 0.16
C TYR A 17 -11.34 5.82 1.27
N GLU A 18 -11.03 5.39 2.50
CA GLU A 18 -11.94 5.48 3.64
C GLU A 18 -12.36 6.95 3.93
N LEU A 19 -11.43 7.89 3.78
CA LEU A 19 -11.71 9.33 3.93
C LEU A 19 -12.64 9.86 2.83
N ILE A 20 -12.42 9.46 1.57
CA ILE A 20 -13.27 9.87 0.43
C ILE A 20 -14.65 9.24 0.53
N ARG A 21 -14.74 7.93 0.86
CA ARG A 21 -16.00 7.23 1.14
C ARG A 21 -16.80 7.91 2.24
N LYS A 22 -16.17 8.23 3.38
CA LYS A 22 -16.84 8.95 4.47
C LYS A 22 -17.37 10.32 4.05
N ARG A 23 -16.62 11.04 3.20
CA ARG A 23 -17.09 12.30 2.60
C ARG A 23 -18.31 12.09 1.72
N LEU A 24 -18.33 11.02 0.91
CA LEU A 24 -19.46 10.65 0.05
C LEU A 24 -20.70 10.27 0.88
N GLU A 25 -20.53 9.51 1.97
CA GLU A 25 -21.60 9.18 2.92
C GLU A 25 -22.17 10.41 3.64
N ASP A 26 -21.32 11.36 4.06
CA ASP A 26 -21.77 12.61 4.67
C ASP A 26 -22.43 13.55 3.64
N GLN A 27 -21.99 13.50 2.37
CA GLN A 27 -22.68 14.19 1.27
C GLN A 27 -24.05 13.57 0.98
N ASN A 28 -24.16 12.23 1.06
CA ASN A 28 -25.40 11.50 0.85
C ASN A 28 -26.44 11.82 1.92
N LYS A 29 -26.08 11.82 3.22
CA LYS A 29 -26.99 12.25 4.30
C LYS A 29 -27.55 13.65 4.08
N GLN A 30 -26.76 14.56 3.52
CA GLN A 30 -27.22 15.91 3.18
C GLN A 30 -28.19 15.88 1.99
N LEU A 31 -27.93 15.06 0.97
CA LEU A 31 -28.85 14.82 -0.15
C LEU A 31 -30.17 14.21 0.34
N GLU A 32 -30.15 13.14 1.14
CA GLU A 32 -31.34 12.52 1.74
C GLU A 32 -32.22 13.54 2.47
N ASN A 33 -31.63 14.40 3.31
CA ASN A 33 -32.36 15.45 4.02
C ASN A 33 -33.03 16.46 3.06
N GLN A 34 -32.38 16.81 1.95
CA GLN A 34 -32.99 17.67 0.92
C GLN A 34 -34.13 16.96 0.18
N ILE A 35 -33.98 15.67 -0.14
CA ILE A 35 -35.03 14.88 -0.81
C ILE A 35 -36.26 14.73 0.10
N ILE A 36 -36.06 14.49 1.40
CA ILE A 36 -37.12 14.40 2.41
C ILE A 36 -37.89 15.73 2.49
N GLU A 37 -37.19 16.86 2.52
CA GLU A 37 -37.81 18.18 2.57
C GLU A 37 -38.57 18.53 1.28
N LEU A 38 -38.01 18.21 0.11
CA LEU A 38 -38.71 18.37 -1.18
C LEU A 38 -39.98 17.52 -1.24
N ASN A 39 -39.92 16.25 -0.82
CA ASN A 39 -41.11 15.40 -0.76
C ASN A 39 -42.13 15.92 0.27
N ARG A 40 -41.70 16.48 1.40
CA ARG A 40 -42.59 17.10 2.39
C ARG A 40 -43.32 18.31 1.82
N LEU A 41 -42.65 19.15 1.02
CA LEU A 41 -43.27 20.28 0.32
C LEU A 41 -44.27 19.80 -0.75
N ARG A 42 -43.90 18.77 -1.53
CA ARG A 42 -44.79 18.12 -2.51
C ARG A 42 -46.05 17.54 -1.86
N GLU A 43 -45.92 16.81 -0.75
CA GLU A 43 -47.06 16.25 0.01
C GLU A 43 -47.97 17.35 0.60
N GLN A 44 -47.46 18.55 0.87
CA GLN A 44 -48.27 19.69 1.33
C GLN A 44 -49.05 20.36 0.19
N GLU A 45 -48.50 20.40 -1.01
CA GLU A 45 -49.13 21.04 -2.18
C GLU A 45 -50.16 20.11 -2.84
N PHE A 46 -49.79 18.87 -3.13
CA PHE A 46 -50.63 17.92 -3.88
C PHE A 46 -51.39 16.92 -3.01
N GLY A 47 -51.23 17.02 -1.69
CA GLY A 47 -51.74 16.03 -0.75
C GLY A 47 -50.89 14.75 -0.73
N LYS A 48 -51.24 13.86 0.20
CA LYS A 48 -50.55 12.60 0.44
C LYS A 48 -51.38 11.42 -0.04
N THR A 49 -50.75 10.43 -0.66
CA THR A 49 -51.35 9.12 -0.93
C THR A 49 -51.91 8.49 0.36
N VAL A 50 -53.20 8.10 0.31
CA VAL A 50 -53.85 7.29 1.35
C VAL A 50 -54.29 5.96 0.72
N LEU A 51 -53.84 4.85 1.30
CA LEU A 51 -54.35 3.50 1.01
C LEU A 51 -54.70 2.81 2.34
N GLU A 52 -55.95 2.96 2.79
CA GLU A 52 -56.40 2.40 4.07
C GLU A 52 -57.87 1.98 4.05
N VAL A 53 -58.24 1.03 4.93
CA VAL A 53 -59.63 0.61 5.13
C VAL A 53 -60.35 1.65 5.98
N ILE A 54 -61.29 2.37 5.35
CA ILE A 54 -62.10 3.40 6.02
C ILE A 54 -63.37 2.83 6.67
N ASP A 55 -63.96 1.76 6.14
CA ASP A 55 -65.14 1.10 6.73
C ASP A 55 -65.27 -0.37 6.30
N ARG A 56 -66.16 -1.12 6.97
CA ARG A 56 -66.50 -2.52 6.66
C ARG A 56 -68.00 -2.71 6.64
N VAL A 57 -68.53 -3.00 5.46
CA VAL A 57 -69.96 -3.20 5.21
C VAL A 57 -70.28 -4.68 4.99
N ARG A 58 -71.57 -5.03 5.03
CA ARG A 58 -72.05 -6.39 4.78
C ARG A 58 -73.20 -6.36 3.80
N VAL A 59 -73.00 -6.97 2.65
CA VAL A 59 -74.06 -7.14 1.64
C VAL A 59 -74.85 -8.40 1.95
N ARG A 60 -76.16 -8.33 1.80
CA ARG A 60 -77.08 -9.45 2.01
C ARG A 60 -77.77 -9.83 0.72
N THR A 61 -77.82 -11.13 0.45
CA THR A 61 -78.52 -11.74 -0.70
C THR A 61 -79.73 -12.53 -0.23
N GLU A 62 -80.74 -12.71 -1.10
CA GLU A 62 -81.96 -13.46 -0.78
C GLU A 62 -81.63 -14.94 -0.47
N ASN A 63 -80.84 -15.56 -1.35
CA ASN A 63 -80.51 -16.98 -1.35
C ASN A 63 -79.05 -17.21 -0.96
N ASN A 64 -78.70 -18.41 -0.48
CA ASN A 64 -77.31 -18.77 -0.27
C ASN A 64 -76.60 -18.82 -1.64
N CYS A 65 -75.57 -18.01 -1.81
CA CYS A 65 -74.81 -17.92 -3.05
C CYS A 65 -73.30 -17.92 -2.82
N THR A 66 -72.55 -18.32 -3.85
CA THR A 66 -71.11 -18.09 -3.96
C THR A 66 -70.92 -16.82 -4.77
N PRO A 67 -70.33 -15.75 -4.20
CA PRO A 67 -70.11 -14.51 -4.93
C PRO A 67 -69.01 -14.70 -5.99
N ARG A 68 -69.03 -13.88 -7.04
CA ARG A 68 -68.13 -14.05 -8.20
C ARG A 68 -67.44 -12.80 -8.70
N ASP A 69 -68.11 -11.65 -8.66
CA ASP A 69 -67.49 -10.38 -9.04
C ASP A 69 -68.37 -9.20 -8.59
N ILE A 70 -67.82 -7.99 -8.59
CA ILE A 70 -68.58 -6.75 -8.35
C ILE A 70 -68.04 -5.65 -9.26
N VAL A 71 -68.94 -4.92 -9.93
CA VAL A 71 -68.55 -3.78 -10.78
C VAL A 71 -69.45 -2.58 -10.56
N ARG A 72 -68.87 -1.37 -10.61
CA ARG A 72 -69.62 -0.11 -10.58
C ARG A 72 -70.10 0.29 -11.97
N ILE A 73 -71.35 0.75 -12.01
CA ILE A 73 -72.02 1.28 -13.20
C ILE A 73 -72.86 2.48 -12.74
N ASN A 74 -72.55 3.68 -13.20
CA ASN A 74 -73.31 4.91 -12.90
C ASN A 74 -73.56 5.17 -11.40
N GLY A 75 -72.63 4.77 -10.52
CA GLY A 75 -72.75 4.88 -9.06
C GLY A 75 -73.40 3.68 -8.37
N GLN A 76 -74.13 2.82 -9.09
CA GLN A 76 -74.64 1.54 -8.62
C GLN A 76 -73.54 0.48 -8.62
N LEU A 77 -73.63 -0.50 -7.73
CA LEU A 77 -72.81 -1.70 -7.66
C LEU A 77 -73.61 -2.89 -8.19
N LEU A 78 -73.17 -3.45 -9.31
CA LEU A 78 -73.65 -4.73 -9.81
C LEU A 78 -72.86 -5.86 -9.13
N PHE A 79 -73.51 -6.59 -8.25
CA PHE A 79 -72.95 -7.76 -7.56
C PHE A 79 -73.37 -9.04 -8.30
N GLY A 80 -72.40 -9.79 -8.78
CA GLY A 80 -72.59 -11.06 -9.47
C GLY A 80 -72.29 -12.26 -8.57
N TYR A 81 -73.17 -13.25 -8.59
CA TYR A 81 -73.06 -14.44 -7.75
C TYR A 81 -73.74 -15.67 -8.39
N ASN A 82 -73.44 -16.85 -7.87
CA ASN A 82 -74.06 -18.12 -8.29
C ASN A 82 -74.89 -18.73 -7.15
N VAL A 83 -76.16 -19.07 -7.41
CA VAL A 83 -77.04 -19.78 -6.47
C VAL A 83 -77.17 -21.25 -6.90
N PHE A 84 -77.05 -22.18 -5.94
CA PHE A 84 -77.39 -23.58 -6.18
C PHE A 84 -78.91 -23.81 -6.11
N ILE A 85 -79.55 -23.92 -7.27
CA ILE A 85 -81.02 -24.04 -7.38
C ILE A 85 -81.44 -25.52 -7.38
N GLY A 86 -81.85 -26.03 -6.22
CA GLY A 86 -82.28 -27.43 -6.07
C GLY A 86 -83.77 -27.72 -6.32
N LEU A 87 -84.66 -26.72 -6.24
CA LEU A 87 -86.13 -26.93 -6.23
C LEU A 87 -86.93 -25.97 -7.16
N LYS A 88 -86.37 -24.85 -7.64
CA LYS A 88 -87.02 -24.03 -8.68
C LYS A 88 -86.80 -24.68 -10.05
N LYS A 89 -87.73 -24.49 -10.99
CA LYS A 89 -87.59 -24.97 -12.38
C LYS A 89 -86.81 -24.03 -13.30
N GLU A 90 -86.70 -22.76 -12.94
CA GLU A 90 -86.16 -21.68 -13.78
C GLU A 90 -85.28 -20.75 -12.93
N THR A 91 -84.12 -20.37 -13.46
CA THR A 91 -83.21 -19.37 -12.88
C THR A 91 -83.67 -17.97 -13.28
N LYS A 92 -83.82 -17.05 -12.31
CA LYS A 92 -84.13 -15.64 -12.59
C LYS A 92 -82.86 -14.79 -12.68
N VAL A 93 -82.96 -13.61 -13.29
CA VAL A 93 -81.89 -12.59 -13.27
C VAL A 93 -81.49 -12.25 -11.82
N SER A 94 -82.46 -12.15 -10.92
CA SER A 94 -82.26 -11.93 -9.48
C SER A 94 -81.73 -13.14 -8.70
N ASP A 95 -81.52 -14.29 -9.34
CA ASP A 95 -80.81 -15.44 -8.74
C ASP A 95 -79.30 -15.41 -9.09
N VAL A 96 -78.84 -14.41 -9.86
CA VAL A 96 -77.45 -14.26 -10.35
C VAL A 96 -76.89 -12.85 -10.13
N PHE A 97 -77.74 -11.83 -10.23
CA PHE A 97 -77.36 -10.44 -10.07
C PHE A 97 -78.18 -9.77 -8.96
N ALA A 98 -77.53 -8.85 -8.24
CA ALA A 98 -78.21 -7.84 -7.43
C ALA A 98 -77.57 -6.46 -7.67
N LEU A 99 -78.39 -5.42 -7.61
CA LEU A 99 -77.92 -4.03 -7.67
C LEU A 99 -77.90 -3.46 -6.26
N TYR A 100 -76.88 -2.69 -5.93
CA TYR A 100 -76.77 -2.00 -4.66
C TYR A 100 -76.32 -0.54 -4.83
N GLY A 101 -76.89 0.36 -4.03
CA GLY A 101 -76.42 1.74 -3.85
C GLY A 101 -75.47 1.83 -2.66
N LEU A 102 -74.37 2.56 -2.81
CA LEU A 102 -73.51 2.98 -1.70
C LEU A 102 -74.02 4.33 -1.17
N HIS A 103 -74.36 4.39 0.12
CA HIS A 103 -74.78 5.62 0.78
C HIS A 103 -73.85 5.94 1.94
N GLU A 104 -73.49 7.21 2.07
CA GLU A 104 -72.67 7.72 3.17
C GLU A 104 -73.54 8.59 4.09
N ASN A 105 -73.49 8.34 5.41
CA ASN A 105 -74.15 9.17 6.43
C ASN A 105 -73.19 9.35 7.61
N GLU A 106 -72.85 10.59 7.95
CA GLU A 106 -71.96 10.95 9.08
C GLU A 106 -70.63 10.17 9.10
N GLY A 107 -70.04 9.92 7.93
CA GLY A 107 -68.79 9.17 7.78
C GLY A 107 -68.90 7.64 7.96
N LYS A 108 -70.13 7.10 7.98
CA LYS A 108 -70.39 5.65 7.90
C LYS A 108 -71.02 5.29 6.57
N PHE A 109 -70.65 4.13 6.06
CA PHE A 109 -71.16 3.62 4.79
C PHE A 109 -72.24 2.55 4.99
N GLU A 110 -73.29 2.63 4.19
CA GLU A 110 -74.37 1.65 4.14
C GLU A 110 -74.59 1.24 2.68
N VAL A 111 -74.58 -0.06 2.42
CA VAL A 111 -74.87 -0.63 1.10
C VAL A 111 -76.31 -1.14 1.09
N ARG A 112 -77.17 -0.54 0.26
CA ARG A 112 -78.61 -0.84 0.19
C ARG A 112 -78.98 -1.47 -1.14
N GLU A 113 -79.86 -2.46 -1.13
CA GLU A 113 -80.32 -3.15 -2.35
C GLU A 113 -81.25 -2.23 -3.17
N GLU A 114 -81.02 -2.18 -4.48
CA GLU A 114 -81.80 -1.39 -5.43
C GLU A 114 -82.61 -2.30 -6.37
N PRO A 115 -83.82 -1.90 -6.80
CA PRO A 115 -84.68 -2.75 -7.60
C PRO A 115 -84.13 -2.96 -9.02
N ILE A 116 -84.11 -4.22 -9.47
CA ILE A 116 -83.77 -4.59 -10.85
C ILE A 116 -84.82 -4.07 -11.87
N ALA A 117 -86.08 -3.98 -11.46
CA ALA A 117 -87.19 -3.59 -12.34
C ALA A 117 -86.99 -2.18 -12.94
N GLY A 118 -87.12 -2.05 -14.26
CA GLY A 118 -86.87 -0.79 -14.98
C GLY A 118 -85.40 -0.40 -15.16
N THR A 119 -84.45 -1.30 -14.87
CA THR A 119 -83.01 -1.11 -15.12
C THR A 119 -82.55 -1.84 -16.38
N PHE A 120 -81.28 -1.72 -16.75
CA PHE A 120 -80.66 -2.42 -17.88
C PHE A 120 -80.65 -3.97 -17.76
N LEU A 121 -80.93 -4.50 -16.57
CA LEU A 121 -81.11 -5.93 -16.29
C LEU A 121 -82.56 -6.43 -16.53
N ASP A 122 -83.50 -5.52 -16.78
CA ASP A 122 -84.92 -5.78 -17.06
C ASP A 122 -85.25 -5.59 -18.56
N ASP A 123 -84.23 -5.46 -19.41
CA ASP A 123 -84.37 -5.38 -20.86
C ASP A 123 -84.95 -6.69 -21.43
N GLU A 124 -86.03 -6.58 -22.22
CA GLU A 124 -86.78 -7.74 -22.72
C GLU A 124 -85.93 -8.72 -23.55
N LEU A 125 -84.94 -8.21 -24.30
CA LEU A 125 -84.06 -9.04 -25.13
C LEU A 125 -83.00 -9.74 -24.25
N PHE A 126 -82.41 -9.03 -23.30
CA PHE A 126 -81.50 -9.61 -22.31
C PHE A 126 -82.19 -10.70 -21.49
N VAL A 127 -83.34 -10.41 -20.87
CA VAL A 127 -84.06 -11.37 -20.01
C VAL A 127 -84.39 -12.65 -20.78
N LYS A 128 -84.82 -12.52 -22.04
CA LYS A 128 -85.06 -13.67 -22.91
C LYS A 128 -83.79 -14.49 -23.16
N GLN A 129 -82.69 -13.85 -23.57
CA GLN A 129 -81.44 -14.55 -23.90
C GLN A 129 -80.77 -15.17 -22.65
N PHE A 130 -80.91 -14.54 -21.47
CA PHE A 130 -80.51 -15.08 -20.18
C PHE A 130 -81.31 -16.36 -19.82
N GLN A 131 -82.63 -16.35 -20.02
CA GLN A 131 -83.47 -17.54 -19.81
C GLN A 131 -83.14 -18.66 -20.79
N GLU A 132 -82.89 -18.34 -22.06
CA GLU A 132 -82.43 -19.30 -23.07
C GLU A 132 -81.09 -19.93 -22.65
N LEU A 133 -80.12 -19.15 -22.19
CA LEU A 133 -78.81 -19.64 -21.73
C LEU A 133 -78.94 -20.74 -20.65
N TYR A 134 -79.64 -20.44 -19.55
CA TYR A 134 -79.87 -21.39 -18.45
C TYR A 134 -80.75 -22.59 -18.84
N SER A 135 -81.58 -22.46 -19.89
CA SER A 135 -82.43 -23.55 -20.39
C SER A 135 -81.66 -24.53 -21.29
N TYR A 136 -80.71 -24.04 -22.10
CA TYR A 136 -79.95 -24.87 -23.04
C TYR A 136 -78.68 -25.49 -22.45
N TYR A 137 -77.99 -24.80 -21.52
CA TYR A 137 -76.69 -25.26 -20.99
C TYR A 137 -76.78 -25.58 -19.49
N LYS A 138 -76.62 -26.87 -19.15
CA LYS A 138 -76.74 -27.37 -17.77
C LYS A 138 -75.69 -26.84 -16.81
N ASN A 139 -74.50 -26.51 -17.31
CA ASN A 139 -73.37 -26.08 -16.48
C ASN A 139 -73.26 -24.54 -16.41
N THR A 140 -74.31 -23.81 -16.82
CA THR A 140 -74.34 -22.34 -16.84
C THR A 140 -74.10 -21.78 -15.45
N HIS A 141 -73.04 -20.97 -15.32
CA HIS A 141 -72.78 -20.18 -14.13
C HIS A 141 -71.97 -18.94 -14.50
N LEU A 142 -72.10 -17.88 -13.69
CA LEU A 142 -71.34 -16.64 -13.86
C LEU A 142 -69.87 -16.88 -13.47
N VAL A 143 -68.95 -16.35 -14.28
CA VAL A 143 -67.49 -16.42 -14.06
C VAL A 143 -66.91 -15.03 -13.75
N GLN A 144 -67.32 -13.99 -14.49
CA GLN A 144 -66.74 -12.65 -14.34
C GLN A 144 -67.74 -11.54 -14.69
N LEU A 145 -67.60 -10.38 -14.04
CA LEU A 145 -68.14 -9.10 -14.50
C LEU A 145 -66.97 -8.18 -14.88
N ARG A 146 -67.08 -7.48 -16.01
CA ARG A 146 -66.01 -6.57 -16.45
C ARG A 146 -66.57 -5.33 -17.10
N VAL A 147 -66.10 -4.17 -16.66
CA VAL A 147 -66.31 -2.91 -17.38
C VAL A 147 -65.05 -2.57 -18.16
N VAL A 148 -65.18 -2.46 -19.48
CA VAL A 148 -64.07 -2.17 -20.41
C VAL A 148 -64.58 -1.42 -21.62
N ASN A 149 -63.86 -0.39 -22.08
CA ASN A 149 -64.18 0.39 -23.29
C ASN A 149 -65.66 0.86 -23.37
N GLN A 150 -66.17 1.42 -22.26
CA GLN A 150 -67.58 1.83 -22.12
C GLN A 150 -68.61 0.70 -22.36
N LYS A 151 -68.24 -0.55 -22.12
CA LYS A 151 -69.14 -1.71 -22.09
C LYS A 151 -69.15 -2.35 -20.71
N LEU A 152 -70.32 -2.77 -20.25
CA LEU A 152 -70.45 -3.84 -19.25
C LEU A 152 -70.42 -5.18 -19.99
N LEU A 153 -69.68 -6.13 -19.43
CA LEU A 153 -69.63 -7.53 -19.85
C LEU A 153 -70.00 -8.43 -18.68
N ALA A 154 -70.84 -9.44 -18.92
CA ALA A 154 -71.10 -10.53 -17.99
C ALA A 154 -70.82 -11.87 -18.66
N ALA A 155 -69.77 -12.56 -18.18
CA ALA A 155 -69.26 -13.79 -18.76
C ALA A 155 -69.78 -15.02 -18.01
N PHE A 156 -70.42 -15.93 -18.75
CA PHE A 156 -70.97 -17.18 -18.26
C PHE A 156 -70.26 -18.37 -18.92
N GLN A 157 -69.80 -19.32 -18.12
CA GLN A 157 -69.30 -20.59 -18.65
C GLN A 157 -70.47 -21.52 -18.96
N ILE A 158 -70.45 -22.11 -20.14
CA ILE A 158 -71.52 -23.00 -20.66
C ILE A 158 -71.05 -24.44 -20.91
N GLY A 159 -69.72 -24.68 -20.93
CA GLY A 159 -69.11 -25.99 -21.14
C GLY A 159 -68.07 -26.34 -20.06
N GLU A 160 -67.34 -27.45 -20.26
CA GLU A 160 -66.31 -27.89 -19.32
C GLU A 160 -64.99 -27.11 -19.47
N LYS A 161 -64.71 -26.53 -20.64
CA LYS A 161 -63.49 -25.73 -20.85
C LYS A 161 -63.71 -24.29 -20.41
N ILE A 162 -62.66 -23.66 -19.88
CA ILE A 162 -62.64 -22.25 -19.49
C ILE A 162 -62.97 -21.31 -20.66
N GLY A 163 -62.65 -21.70 -21.91
CA GLY A 163 -63.00 -20.95 -23.12
C GLY A 163 -64.43 -21.18 -23.65
N ASP A 164 -65.19 -22.13 -23.09
CA ASP A 164 -66.58 -22.39 -23.49
C ASP A 164 -67.49 -21.38 -22.77
N ILE A 165 -67.44 -20.11 -23.19
CA ILE A 165 -68.16 -19.00 -22.57
C ILE A 165 -69.19 -18.34 -23.50
N ARG A 166 -70.17 -17.69 -22.88
CA ARG A 166 -71.08 -16.70 -23.48
C ARG A 166 -70.96 -15.39 -22.72
N VAL A 167 -70.96 -14.27 -23.43
CA VAL A 167 -70.66 -12.96 -22.82
C VAL A 167 -71.72 -11.94 -23.24
N PHE A 168 -72.61 -11.62 -22.30
CA PHE A 168 -73.58 -10.55 -22.47
C PHE A 168 -72.90 -9.19 -22.47
N ARG A 169 -73.35 -8.29 -23.34
CA ARG A 169 -72.81 -6.95 -23.51
C ARG A 169 -73.86 -5.87 -23.33
N TRP A 170 -73.54 -4.84 -22.57
CA TRP A 170 -74.28 -3.58 -22.55
C TRP A 170 -73.34 -2.42 -22.86
N GLY A 171 -73.78 -1.47 -23.68
CA GLY A 171 -73.07 -0.21 -23.91
C GLY A 171 -73.45 0.82 -22.87
N ILE A 172 -72.46 1.55 -22.35
CA ILE A 172 -72.59 2.62 -21.36
C ILE A 172 -72.42 3.95 -22.10
N GLY A 173 -73.52 4.67 -22.30
CA GLY A 173 -73.53 5.96 -23.00
C GLY A 173 -73.11 7.13 -22.10
N SER A 174 -72.68 8.23 -22.72
CA SER A 174 -72.22 9.46 -22.04
C SER A 174 -73.25 10.13 -21.13
N ASN A 175 -74.55 9.82 -21.28
CA ASN A 175 -75.61 10.28 -20.38
C ASN A 175 -75.87 9.32 -19.20
N SER A 176 -74.94 8.42 -18.86
CA SER A 176 -75.16 7.32 -17.90
C SER A 176 -76.32 6.38 -18.30
N GLU A 177 -76.58 6.22 -19.60
CA GLU A 177 -77.61 5.32 -20.12
C GLU A 177 -76.97 3.97 -20.47
N VAL A 178 -77.47 2.86 -19.91
CA VAL A 178 -76.93 1.51 -20.13
C VAL A 178 -77.90 0.73 -21.00
N LYS A 179 -77.45 0.31 -22.19
CA LYS A 179 -78.28 -0.39 -23.19
C LYS A 179 -77.72 -1.75 -23.51
N TYR A 180 -78.57 -2.77 -23.49
CA TYR A 180 -78.19 -4.11 -23.91
C TYR A 180 -77.84 -4.14 -25.41
N ILE A 181 -76.85 -4.94 -25.79
CA ILE A 181 -76.35 -5.09 -27.17
C ILE A 181 -76.64 -6.49 -27.70
N ASP A 182 -75.93 -7.50 -27.18
CA ASP A 182 -76.04 -8.91 -27.56
C ASP A 182 -75.27 -9.84 -26.59
N ASP A 183 -75.27 -11.14 -26.88
CA ASP A 183 -74.60 -12.23 -26.14
C ASP A 183 -73.21 -12.60 -26.70
N ARG A 184 -72.59 -11.73 -27.52
CA ARG A 184 -71.42 -12.04 -28.37
C ARG A 184 -70.15 -11.30 -27.99
N GLY A 185 -69.93 -11.12 -26.69
CA GLY A 185 -68.77 -10.42 -26.13
C GLY A 185 -67.51 -11.24 -25.92
N GLU A 186 -67.38 -12.45 -26.49
CA GLU A 186 -66.25 -13.35 -26.20
C GLU A 186 -64.89 -12.74 -26.54
N ARG A 187 -64.81 -11.81 -27.51
CA ARG A 187 -63.59 -11.03 -27.81
C ARG A 187 -63.41 -9.77 -26.97
N ASP A 188 -64.48 -9.24 -26.38
CA ASP A 188 -64.40 -8.05 -25.52
C ASP A 188 -63.93 -8.42 -24.09
N ILE A 189 -64.11 -9.67 -23.66
CA ILE A 189 -63.75 -10.14 -22.32
C ILE A 189 -62.28 -10.60 -22.19
N GLU A 190 -61.57 -10.85 -23.30
CA GLU A 190 -60.19 -11.37 -23.29
C GLU A 190 -59.27 -10.50 -22.42
N LEU A 191 -58.41 -11.13 -21.62
CA LEU A 191 -57.39 -10.41 -20.86
C LEU A 191 -56.35 -9.77 -21.81
N PRO A 192 -55.69 -8.68 -21.39
CA PRO A 192 -54.50 -8.22 -22.10
C PRO A 192 -53.42 -9.31 -22.12
N PRO A 193 -52.41 -9.19 -23.00
CA PRO A 193 -51.23 -10.05 -22.96
C PRO A 193 -50.63 -10.15 -21.55
N SER A 194 -50.24 -11.35 -21.15
CA SER A 194 -49.59 -11.63 -19.87
C SER A 194 -48.17 -11.03 -19.77
N TYR A 195 -47.64 -10.53 -20.89
CA TYR A 195 -46.32 -9.92 -21.05
C TYR A 195 -46.46 -8.64 -21.88
N ASP A 196 -45.74 -7.58 -21.51
CA ASP A 196 -45.56 -6.36 -22.31
C ASP A 196 -44.18 -6.31 -23.02
N PHE A 197 -43.45 -7.42 -22.99
CA PHE A 197 -42.22 -7.70 -23.74
C PHE A 197 -42.33 -9.01 -24.53
N GLU A 198 -41.44 -9.23 -25.49
CA GLU A 198 -41.41 -10.44 -26.32
C GLU A 198 -40.38 -11.47 -25.84
N TRP A 199 -40.73 -12.75 -25.89
CA TRP A 199 -39.80 -13.87 -25.64
C TRP A 199 -39.12 -14.29 -26.95
N HIS A 200 -37.79 -14.24 -26.98
CA HIS A 200 -36.98 -14.67 -28.10
C HIS A 200 -36.43 -16.08 -27.86
N LYS A 201 -36.81 -17.03 -28.71
CA LYS A 201 -36.20 -18.37 -28.70
C LYS A 201 -34.75 -18.31 -29.15
N VAL A 202 -33.85 -18.97 -28.44
CA VAL A 202 -32.43 -18.96 -28.78
C VAL A 202 -32.17 -19.74 -30.10
N SER A 203 -31.31 -19.18 -30.96
CA SER A 203 -30.88 -19.80 -32.23
C SER A 203 -29.65 -20.69 -32.04
N ARG A 204 -29.33 -21.53 -33.03
CA ARG A 204 -28.12 -22.37 -33.01
C ARG A 204 -26.79 -21.58 -33.02
N GLU A 205 -26.81 -20.30 -33.38
CA GLU A 205 -25.60 -19.46 -33.42
C GLU A 205 -25.09 -19.12 -32.01
N ALA A 206 -25.97 -19.16 -31.00
CA ALA A 206 -25.63 -18.97 -29.60
C ALA A 206 -24.94 -20.18 -28.93
N PHE A 207 -24.88 -21.34 -29.59
CA PHE A 207 -24.40 -22.58 -28.98
C PHE A 207 -22.86 -22.64 -29.01
N VAL A 208 -22.24 -22.40 -27.86
CA VAL A 208 -20.78 -22.45 -27.70
C VAL A 208 -20.35 -23.87 -27.37
N GLN A 209 -19.54 -24.47 -28.25
CA GLN A 209 -19.06 -25.84 -28.12
C GLN A 209 -17.77 -25.90 -27.29
N GLY A 210 -17.57 -26.98 -26.55
CA GLY A 210 -16.37 -27.23 -25.76
C GLY A 210 -16.54 -28.43 -24.83
N ARG A 211 -15.78 -28.47 -23.74
CA ARG A 211 -15.86 -29.54 -22.74
C ARG A 211 -17.12 -29.43 -21.87
N HIS A 212 -17.47 -28.20 -21.52
CA HIS A 212 -18.71 -27.77 -20.86
C HIS A 212 -19.46 -26.82 -21.81
N PRO A 213 -20.21 -27.35 -22.79
CA PRO A 213 -20.91 -26.54 -23.78
C PRO A 213 -22.06 -25.75 -23.14
N HIS A 214 -22.26 -24.51 -23.58
CA HIS A 214 -23.30 -23.61 -23.07
C HIS A 214 -23.91 -22.75 -24.18
N VAL A 215 -25.08 -22.19 -23.89
CA VAL A 215 -25.77 -21.22 -24.76
C VAL A 215 -25.41 -19.80 -24.31
N SER A 216 -24.79 -19.02 -25.20
CA SER A 216 -24.55 -17.58 -25.01
C SER A 216 -25.82 -16.77 -25.27
N ILE A 217 -26.24 -15.98 -24.28
CA ILE A 217 -27.39 -15.08 -24.40
C ILE A 217 -26.84 -13.66 -24.37
N LEU A 218 -26.86 -13.03 -25.55
CA LEU A 218 -26.37 -11.67 -25.81
C LEU A 218 -24.88 -11.44 -25.47
N ASP A 219 -24.10 -12.51 -25.31
CA ASP A 219 -22.72 -12.50 -24.77
C ASP A 219 -22.60 -11.88 -23.36
N GLU A 220 -23.72 -11.80 -22.63
CA GLU A 220 -23.82 -11.27 -21.26
C GLU A 220 -24.07 -12.37 -20.21
N VAL A 221 -24.79 -13.45 -20.56
CA VAL A 221 -25.06 -14.58 -19.66
C VAL A 221 -25.04 -15.92 -20.41
N PHE A 222 -24.56 -16.97 -19.76
CA PHE A 222 -24.30 -18.27 -20.39
C PHE A 222 -25.03 -19.40 -19.65
N VAL A 223 -25.81 -20.22 -20.36
CA VAL A 223 -26.64 -21.28 -19.78
C VAL A 223 -26.12 -22.66 -20.19
N GLU A 224 -25.75 -23.48 -19.21
CA GLU A 224 -25.40 -24.90 -19.35
C GLU A 224 -26.57 -25.75 -18.85
N THR A 225 -26.92 -26.81 -19.56
CA THR A 225 -27.94 -27.80 -19.14
C THR A 225 -27.40 -29.24 -19.17
N VAL A 226 -26.08 -29.41 -19.29
CA VAL A 226 -25.44 -30.73 -19.38
C VAL A 226 -24.81 -31.14 -18.05
N GLY A 227 -24.48 -32.42 -17.89
CA GLY A 227 -23.70 -32.90 -16.74
C GLY A 227 -24.49 -33.20 -15.46
N GLY A 228 -25.82 -33.05 -15.47
CA GLY A 228 -26.70 -33.36 -14.34
C GLY A 228 -27.45 -32.16 -13.77
N ASP A 229 -27.09 -30.95 -14.17
CA ASP A 229 -27.69 -29.71 -13.67
C ASP A 229 -28.01 -28.71 -14.79
N LEU A 230 -28.77 -27.68 -14.42
CA LEU A 230 -28.91 -26.40 -15.10
C LEU A 230 -28.00 -25.44 -14.35
N THR A 231 -26.93 -24.97 -14.99
CA THR A 231 -25.98 -24.00 -14.46
C THR A 231 -26.04 -22.70 -15.27
N ILE A 232 -26.06 -21.55 -14.60
CA ILE A 232 -25.98 -20.22 -15.23
C ILE A 232 -24.65 -19.57 -14.84
N LYS A 233 -23.93 -19.00 -15.82
CA LYS A 233 -22.57 -18.44 -15.71
C LYS A 233 -22.50 -17.04 -16.33
N ILE A 234 -21.46 -16.31 -15.97
CA ILE A 234 -21.14 -14.97 -16.49
C ILE A 234 -19.85 -14.89 -17.33
N GLU A 235 -19.12 -16.00 -17.45
CA GLU A 235 -17.95 -16.10 -18.32
C GLU A 235 -18.21 -17.01 -19.52
N ASN A 236 -17.79 -16.58 -20.72
CA ASN A 236 -17.83 -17.40 -21.93
C ASN A 236 -16.71 -18.45 -21.93
N ASN A 237 -16.77 -19.40 -21.00
CA ASN A 237 -15.73 -20.38 -20.73
C ASN A 237 -16.29 -21.81 -20.71
N THR A 238 -15.78 -22.65 -21.62
CA THR A 238 -16.21 -24.04 -21.81
C THR A 238 -15.24 -25.08 -21.23
N GLU A 239 -14.22 -24.68 -20.45
CA GLU A 239 -13.31 -25.61 -19.75
C GLU A 239 -13.65 -25.75 -18.26
N ASP A 240 -13.79 -24.63 -17.55
CA ASP A 240 -14.22 -24.54 -16.14
C ASP A 240 -14.58 -23.08 -15.85
N GLY A 241 -15.83 -22.79 -15.48
CA GLY A 241 -16.37 -21.43 -15.39
C GLY A 241 -17.21 -21.21 -14.14
N GLU A 242 -17.15 -20.00 -13.57
CA GLU A 242 -17.86 -19.64 -12.35
C GLU A 242 -19.38 -19.63 -12.58
N GLY A 243 -20.04 -20.70 -12.12
CA GLY A 243 -21.50 -20.84 -12.13
C GLY A 243 -22.10 -20.09 -10.95
N ILE A 244 -22.81 -19.00 -11.24
CA ILE A 244 -23.48 -18.15 -10.24
C ILE A 244 -24.82 -18.72 -9.78
N TYR A 245 -25.40 -19.64 -10.55
CA TYR A 245 -26.60 -20.39 -10.17
C TYR A 245 -26.51 -21.84 -10.67
N ARG A 246 -27.05 -22.79 -9.89
CA ARG A 246 -27.09 -24.22 -10.22
C ARG A 246 -28.28 -24.92 -9.58
N GLU A 247 -28.94 -25.80 -10.34
CA GLU A 247 -29.99 -26.71 -9.83
C GLU A 247 -30.11 -28.00 -10.67
N ASP A 248 -30.53 -29.10 -10.06
CA ASP A 248 -30.60 -30.40 -10.73
C ASP A 248 -31.65 -30.45 -11.87
N VAL A 249 -31.40 -31.31 -12.88
CA VAL A 249 -32.34 -31.62 -13.97
C VAL A 249 -32.77 -33.09 -13.95
N VAL A 250 -33.97 -33.38 -14.46
CA VAL A 250 -34.56 -34.74 -14.38
C VAL A 250 -33.84 -35.78 -15.25
N GLU A 251 -33.25 -35.38 -16.38
CA GLU A 251 -32.43 -36.26 -17.23
C GLU A 251 -30.96 -35.77 -17.23
N PRO A 252 -30.07 -36.38 -16.43
CA PRO A 252 -28.68 -35.95 -16.32
C PRO A 252 -27.86 -36.08 -17.62
N ASN A 253 -28.34 -36.87 -18.58
CA ASN A 253 -27.66 -37.15 -19.84
C ASN A 253 -28.20 -36.30 -21.02
N GLN A 254 -29.02 -35.28 -20.75
CA GLN A 254 -29.50 -34.39 -21.81
C GLN A 254 -28.33 -33.64 -22.47
N SER A 255 -28.45 -33.37 -23.76
CA SER A 255 -27.56 -32.46 -24.48
C SER A 255 -28.10 -31.03 -24.43
N LEU A 256 -27.24 -30.06 -24.75
CA LEU A 256 -27.61 -28.65 -24.80
C LEU A 256 -28.73 -28.36 -25.83
N GLU A 257 -28.85 -29.16 -26.89
CA GLU A 257 -29.92 -29.03 -27.90
C GLU A 257 -31.27 -29.65 -27.47
N ASP A 258 -31.29 -30.46 -26.40
CA ASP A 258 -32.50 -31.13 -25.91
C ASP A 258 -33.35 -30.22 -24.98
N ALA A 259 -32.74 -29.17 -24.43
CA ALA A 259 -33.42 -28.16 -23.61
C ALA A 259 -33.92 -26.99 -24.48
N GLU A 260 -35.12 -26.48 -24.18
CA GLU A 260 -35.66 -25.32 -24.88
C GLU A 260 -35.44 -24.02 -24.08
N ILE A 261 -34.65 -23.10 -24.65
CA ILE A 261 -34.27 -21.84 -24.01
C ILE A 261 -34.84 -20.64 -24.78
N HIS A 262 -35.49 -19.74 -24.05
CA HIS A 262 -35.98 -18.45 -24.50
C HIS A 262 -35.45 -17.35 -23.56
N TYR A 263 -35.30 -16.13 -24.08
CA TYR A 263 -34.86 -14.97 -23.30
C TYR A 263 -35.63 -13.69 -23.67
N ALA A 264 -35.62 -12.70 -22.79
CA ALA A 264 -36.07 -11.34 -23.09
C ALA A 264 -35.15 -10.34 -22.38
N LYS A 265 -34.62 -9.34 -23.09
CA LYS A 265 -33.85 -8.24 -22.46
C LYS A 265 -34.79 -7.09 -22.12
N VAL A 266 -34.87 -6.79 -20.84
CA VAL A 266 -35.70 -5.76 -20.23
C VAL A 266 -34.76 -4.79 -19.52
N ASN A 267 -34.28 -3.79 -20.26
CA ASN A 267 -33.25 -2.86 -19.81
C ASN A 267 -31.99 -3.61 -19.31
N GLU A 268 -31.65 -3.48 -18.04
CA GLU A 268 -30.51 -4.15 -17.36
C GLU A 268 -30.88 -5.53 -16.76
N LEU A 269 -32.03 -6.09 -17.13
CA LEU A 269 -32.47 -7.43 -16.74
C LEU A 269 -32.54 -8.33 -17.97
N ILE A 270 -31.96 -9.52 -17.90
CA ILE A 270 -32.20 -10.60 -18.86
C ILE A 270 -33.12 -11.63 -18.18
N LEU A 271 -34.35 -11.73 -18.69
CA LEU A 271 -35.29 -12.75 -18.28
C LEU A 271 -34.99 -14.03 -19.06
N LEU A 272 -34.91 -15.16 -18.37
CA LEU A 272 -34.66 -16.48 -18.96
C LEU A 272 -35.88 -17.37 -18.72
N LYS A 273 -36.21 -18.16 -19.74
CA LYS A 273 -37.29 -19.16 -19.71
C LYS A 273 -36.72 -20.45 -20.28
N ILE A 274 -36.57 -21.47 -19.44
CA ILE A 274 -35.85 -22.71 -19.76
C ILE A 274 -36.76 -23.92 -19.48
N LEU A 275 -36.86 -24.83 -20.45
CA LEU A 275 -37.47 -26.15 -20.29
C LEU A 275 -36.40 -27.23 -20.46
N PRO A 276 -35.92 -27.88 -19.38
CA PRO A 276 -35.04 -29.03 -19.50
C PRO A 276 -35.75 -30.22 -20.16
N TYR A 277 -34.95 -31.13 -20.73
CA TYR A 277 -35.42 -32.27 -21.49
C TYR A 277 -36.27 -33.23 -20.65
N LYS A 278 -37.43 -33.63 -21.20
CA LYS A 278 -38.47 -34.45 -20.55
C LYS A 278 -39.09 -33.85 -19.28
N GLU A 279 -38.83 -32.58 -18.97
CA GLU A 279 -39.60 -31.88 -17.92
C GLU A 279 -40.89 -31.30 -18.51
N GLU A 280 -41.94 -31.23 -17.68
CA GLU A 280 -43.24 -30.64 -18.06
C GLU A 280 -43.38 -29.18 -17.57
N VAL A 281 -42.45 -28.72 -16.74
CA VAL A 281 -42.50 -27.42 -16.04
C VAL A 281 -41.39 -26.52 -16.56
N TRP A 282 -41.77 -25.35 -17.06
CA TRP A 282 -40.84 -24.28 -17.42
C TRP A 282 -40.27 -23.63 -16.16
N ARG A 283 -38.96 -23.38 -16.17
CA ARG A 283 -38.22 -22.69 -15.11
C ARG A 283 -37.89 -21.27 -15.57
N TYR A 284 -38.10 -20.29 -14.71
CA TYR A 284 -37.93 -18.86 -15.07
C TYR A 284 -36.92 -18.17 -14.15
N PHE A 285 -36.07 -17.34 -14.75
CA PHE A 285 -35.01 -16.64 -14.02
C PHE A 285 -34.91 -15.18 -14.42
N VAL A 286 -34.41 -14.36 -13.51
CA VAL A 286 -33.97 -12.98 -13.74
C VAL A 286 -32.46 -12.93 -13.53
N PHE A 287 -31.71 -12.66 -14.59
CA PHE A 287 -30.31 -12.25 -14.48
C PHE A 287 -30.24 -10.72 -14.49
N ASN A 288 -29.49 -10.14 -13.55
CA ASN A 288 -29.27 -8.69 -13.49
C ASN A 288 -27.84 -8.35 -13.94
N THR A 289 -27.71 -7.61 -15.03
CA THR A 289 -26.41 -7.28 -15.68
C THR A 289 -25.53 -6.38 -14.83
N ARG A 290 -26.09 -5.68 -13.84
CA ARG A 290 -25.37 -4.70 -13.01
C ARG A 290 -24.64 -5.33 -11.83
N ASN A 291 -25.25 -6.34 -11.20
CA ASN A 291 -24.68 -7.03 -10.03
C ASN A 291 -24.26 -8.48 -10.33
N ASN A 292 -24.51 -8.98 -11.54
CA ASN A 292 -24.25 -10.35 -11.98
C ASN A 292 -24.95 -11.43 -11.13
N ASP A 293 -26.12 -11.11 -10.57
CA ASP A 293 -26.91 -12.04 -9.76
C ASP A 293 -28.03 -12.72 -10.58
N VAL A 294 -28.45 -13.91 -10.15
CA VAL A 294 -29.54 -14.70 -10.76
C VAL A 294 -30.53 -15.14 -9.70
N LEU A 295 -31.80 -14.77 -9.90
CA LEU A 295 -32.91 -15.24 -9.08
C LEU A 295 -33.90 -16.08 -9.90
N ARG A 296 -34.26 -17.26 -9.39
CA ARG A 296 -35.35 -18.08 -9.94
C ARG A 296 -36.70 -17.54 -9.47
N ILE A 297 -37.60 -17.24 -10.40
CA ILE A 297 -38.93 -16.65 -10.16
C ILE A 297 -39.92 -17.27 -11.15
N ASP A 298 -40.49 -18.44 -10.81
CA ASP A 298 -41.34 -19.21 -11.72
C ASP A 298 -42.70 -18.53 -11.99
N GLU A 299 -43.14 -17.61 -11.12
CA GLU A 299 -44.37 -16.82 -11.27
C GLU A 299 -44.35 -15.89 -12.50
N ILE A 300 -43.16 -15.55 -13.02
CA ILE A 300 -43.00 -14.89 -14.34
C ILE A 300 -43.66 -15.73 -15.45
N GLY A 301 -43.81 -17.04 -15.27
CA GLY A 301 -44.52 -17.92 -16.19
C GLY A 301 -46.03 -17.71 -16.30
N ASP A 302 -46.67 -17.13 -15.28
CA ASP A 302 -48.11 -16.82 -15.30
C ASP A 302 -48.38 -15.44 -15.91
N ALA A 303 -47.62 -14.42 -15.50
CA ALA A 303 -47.57 -13.09 -16.10
C ALA A 303 -46.33 -12.32 -15.63
N CYS A 304 -45.86 -11.36 -16.42
CA CYS A 304 -44.80 -10.43 -16.02
C CYS A 304 -44.89 -9.16 -16.85
N VAL A 305 -44.96 -8.00 -16.21
CA VAL A 305 -45.05 -6.69 -16.88
C VAL A 305 -44.07 -5.67 -16.30
N LEU A 306 -43.79 -4.61 -17.05
CA LEU A 306 -42.85 -3.56 -16.64
C LEU A 306 -43.41 -2.70 -15.49
N LEU A 307 -42.54 -2.38 -14.54
CA LEU A 307 -42.74 -1.28 -13.60
C LEU A 307 -42.52 0.07 -14.29
N PRO A 308 -43.11 1.18 -13.79
CA PRO A 308 -42.95 2.50 -14.41
C PRO A 308 -41.48 2.95 -14.37
N ASN A 309 -41.10 3.80 -15.33
CA ASN A 309 -39.78 4.45 -15.41
C ASN A 309 -38.62 3.44 -15.32
N ASP A 310 -38.79 2.31 -16.00
CA ASP A 310 -37.81 1.22 -16.09
C ASP A 310 -37.39 0.63 -14.73
N HIS A 311 -38.12 0.89 -13.64
CA HIS A 311 -37.71 0.49 -12.29
C HIS A 311 -37.45 -1.02 -12.13
N GLY A 312 -38.10 -1.84 -12.96
CA GLY A 312 -37.94 -3.29 -12.99
C GLY A 312 -39.18 -3.98 -13.56
N ILE A 313 -39.50 -5.15 -13.02
CA ILE A 313 -40.65 -5.98 -13.41
C ILE A 313 -41.55 -6.33 -12.22
N ILE A 314 -42.82 -6.58 -12.51
CA ILE A 314 -43.82 -7.08 -11.56
C ILE A 314 -44.52 -8.31 -12.16
N PHE A 315 -44.70 -9.32 -11.32
CA PHE A 315 -45.28 -10.63 -11.64
C PHE A 315 -46.28 -11.04 -10.53
N PRO A 316 -47.13 -12.05 -10.75
CA PRO A 316 -47.99 -12.59 -9.70
C PRO A 316 -47.21 -12.92 -8.43
N GLY A 317 -47.57 -12.27 -7.32
CA GLY A 317 -46.90 -12.50 -6.04
C GLY A 317 -45.59 -11.75 -5.82
N GLY A 318 -45.12 -10.87 -6.71
CA GLY A 318 -43.91 -10.09 -6.40
C GLY A 318 -43.44 -9.08 -7.45
N TYR A 319 -42.26 -8.51 -7.16
CA TYR A 319 -41.53 -7.64 -8.09
C TYR A 319 -40.02 -7.82 -7.95
N TYR A 320 -39.29 -7.41 -8.99
CA TYR A 320 -37.83 -7.38 -9.05
C TYR A 320 -37.37 -6.04 -9.67
N LEU A 321 -36.50 -5.30 -8.99
CA LEU A 321 -35.98 -4.00 -9.44
C LEU A 321 -34.65 -4.15 -10.19
N GLN A 322 -34.31 -3.15 -11.02
CA GLN A 322 -32.96 -3.04 -11.61
C GLN A 322 -31.83 -2.90 -10.56
N SER A 323 -32.14 -2.50 -9.32
CA SER A 323 -31.17 -2.51 -8.21
C SER A 323 -30.80 -3.91 -7.72
N GLY A 324 -31.53 -4.96 -8.15
CA GLY A 324 -31.41 -6.33 -7.64
C GLY A 324 -32.33 -6.63 -6.46
N GLU A 325 -33.00 -5.64 -5.89
CA GLU A 325 -34.01 -5.87 -4.86
C GLU A 325 -35.23 -6.59 -5.42
N SER A 326 -35.73 -7.56 -4.66
CA SER A 326 -36.97 -8.26 -4.97
C SER A 326 -37.80 -8.48 -3.71
N LYS A 327 -39.10 -8.65 -3.92
CA LYS A 327 -40.05 -8.97 -2.85
C LYS A 327 -41.06 -9.96 -3.40
N VAL A 328 -41.13 -11.13 -2.77
CA VAL A 328 -42.10 -12.18 -3.06
C VAL A 328 -43.01 -12.33 -1.83
N PHE A 329 -44.32 -12.35 -2.05
CA PHE A 329 -45.33 -12.52 -1.01
C PHE A 329 -45.62 -14.00 -0.76
N ALA A 330 -45.86 -14.38 0.49
CA ALA A 330 -45.98 -15.78 0.91
C ALA A 330 -47.35 -16.44 0.61
N GLU A 331 -48.24 -15.75 -0.09
CA GLU A 331 -49.56 -16.25 -0.46
C GLU A 331 -49.49 -17.00 -1.80
N ASP A 332 -50.33 -18.02 -2.01
CA ASP A 332 -50.34 -18.77 -3.27
C ASP A 332 -50.96 -17.92 -4.40
N MET A 333 -50.14 -17.60 -5.40
CA MET A 333 -50.42 -16.63 -6.46
C MET A 333 -50.46 -17.28 -7.85
N LYS A 334 -50.52 -18.62 -7.93
CA LYS A 334 -50.49 -19.37 -9.19
C LYS A 334 -51.70 -19.13 -10.08
N GLY A 335 -51.47 -19.10 -11.40
CA GLY A 335 -52.50 -18.94 -12.43
C GLY A 335 -53.07 -17.52 -12.57
N LEU A 336 -52.62 -16.57 -11.74
CA LEU A 336 -53.00 -15.16 -11.81
C LEU A 336 -52.42 -14.52 -13.08
N LYS A 337 -53.29 -14.03 -13.96
CA LYS A 337 -52.88 -13.33 -15.19
C LYS A 337 -53.10 -11.83 -15.08
N PHE A 338 -52.24 -11.04 -15.72
CA PHE A 338 -52.40 -9.58 -15.76
C PHE A 338 -53.78 -9.19 -16.33
N LYS A 339 -54.58 -8.43 -15.57
CA LYS A 339 -55.93 -7.96 -15.97
C LYS A 339 -55.90 -6.51 -16.43
N ARG A 340 -55.22 -5.62 -15.69
CA ARG A 340 -55.13 -4.17 -15.97
C ARG A 340 -54.11 -3.49 -15.03
N ARG A 341 -53.57 -2.34 -15.46
CA ARG A 341 -52.93 -1.33 -14.58
C ARG A 341 -53.80 -0.05 -14.44
N TRP A 342 -53.73 0.60 -13.29
CA TRP A 342 -54.24 1.96 -13.07
C TRP A 342 -53.11 2.85 -12.55
N ASN A 343 -52.91 4.00 -13.19
CA ASN A 343 -52.00 5.01 -12.69
C ASN A 343 -52.81 5.95 -11.79
N SER A 344 -52.29 6.30 -10.61
CA SER A 344 -52.87 7.36 -9.79
C SER A 344 -52.67 8.72 -10.49
N PRO A 345 -53.69 9.60 -10.54
CA PRO A 345 -53.53 10.96 -11.08
C PRO A 345 -52.52 11.83 -10.32
N ASN A 346 -52.14 11.47 -9.09
CA ASN A 346 -51.05 12.13 -8.36
C ASN A 346 -49.64 11.71 -8.86
N GLY A 347 -49.54 10.70 -9.73
CA GLY A 347 -48.29 10.18 -10.27
C GLY A 347 -47.45 9.35 -9.30
N GLU A 348 -47.84 9.23 -8.03
CA GLU A 348 -47.04 8.57 -6.98
C GLU A 348 -47.23 7.06 -6.95
N ASP A 349 -48.41 6.54 -7.28
CA ASP A 349 -48.75 5.13 -7.10
C ASP A 349 -49.38 4.51 -8.36
N VAL A 350 -49.07 3.23 -8.61
CA VAL A 350 -49.63 2.45 -9.73
C VAL A 350 -50.21 1.13 -9.21
N LEU A 351 -51.49 0.89 -9.49
CA LEU A 351 -52.17 -0.35 -9.15
C LEU A 351 -52.01 -1.36 -10.29
N TYR A 352 -51.43 -2.51 -9.99
CA TYR A 352 -51.43 -3.66 -10.87
C TYR A 352 -52.47 -4.67 -10.40
N VAL A 353 -53.36 -5.08 -11.31
CA VAL A 353 -54.43 -6.03 -11.02
C VAL A 353 -54.18 -7.32 -11.79
N PHE A 354 -54.06 -8.43 -11.07
CA PHE A 354 -54.01 -9.78 -11.62
C PHE A 354 -55.31 -10.54 -11.30
N TYR A 355 -55.68 -11.50 -12.15
CA TYR A 355 -56.92 -12.24 -12.09
C TYR A 355 -56.73 -13.73 -12.45
N GLU A 356 -57.31 -14.61 -11.63
CA GLU A 356 -57.35 -16.06 -11.82
C GLU A 356 -58.78 -16.45 -12.24
N HIS A 357 -58.93 -17.26 -13.28
CA HIS A 357 -60.21 -17.52 -13.95
C HIS A 357 -61.06 -18.63 -13.30
N HIS A 358 -60.45 -19.59 -12.63
CA HIS A 358 -61.13 -20.80 -12.12
C HIS A 358 -61.90 -20.50 -10.82
N GLU A 359 -61.25 -19.84 -9.87
CA GLU A 359 -61.84 -19.44 -8.59
C GLU A 359 -62.41 -18.01 -8.64
N GLY A 360 -61.93 -17.18 -9.57
CA GLY A 360 -62.37 -15.79 -9.73
C GLY A 360 -61.60 -14.80 -8.84
N LYS A 361 -60.39 -15.16 -8.41
CA LYS A 361 -59.59 -14.38 -7.45
C LYS A 361 -58.90 -13.19 -8.12
N PHE A 362 -58.78 -12.11 -7.35
CA PHE A 362 -58.04 -10.90 -7.70
C PHE A 362 -56.90 -10.65 -6.72
N ALA A 363 -55.74 -10.28 -7.27
CA ALA A 363 -54.63 -9.73 -6.51
C ALA A 363 -54.35 -8.31 -6.98
N LEU A 364 -54.49 -7.35 -6.06
CA LEU A 364 -54.27 -5.92 -6.31
C LEU A 364 -52.97 -5.50 -5.61
N PHE A 365 -51.99 -5.06 -6.40
CA PHE A 365 -50.66 -4.64 -5.94
C PHE A 365 -50.46 -3.14 -6.16
N SER A 366 -50.29 -2.39 -5.08
CA SER A 366 -50.00 -0.94 -5.12
C SER A 366 -48.48 -0.72 -5.11
N TYR A 367 -47.93 -0.26 -6.24
CA TYR A 367 -46.51 0.09 -6.36
C TYR A 367 -46.30 1.60 -6.19
N ASN A 368 -45.46 2.00 -5.23
CA ASN A 368 -45.14 3.40 -4.98
C ASN A 368 -43.87 3.82 -5.76
N MET A 369 -44.01 4.80 -6.63
CA MET A 369 -42.96 5.24 -7.55
C MET A 369 -41.81 5.98 -6.85
N ILE A 370 -42.04 6.65 -5.72
CA ILE A 370 -40.97 7.33 -4.95
C ILE A 370 -40.10 6.30 -4.23
N ARG A 371 -40.73 5.41 -3.46
CA ARG A 371 -40.03 4.44 -2.59
C ARG A 371 -39.54 3.21 -3.35
N LYS A 372 -40.02 3.01 -4.58
CA LYS A 372 -39.81 1.82 -5.41
C LYS A 372 -40.23 0.53 -4.68
N GLU A 373 -41.27 0.62 -3.86
CA GLU A 373 -41.75 -0.48 -3.03
C GLU A 373 -43.19 -0.84 -3.37
N LEU A 374 -43.50 -2.13 -3.27
CA LEU A 374 -44.82 -2.68 -3.47
C LEU A 374 -45.46 -3.01 -2.11
N GLN A 375 -46.64 -2.42 -1.86
CA GLN A 375 -47.40 -2.63 -0.63
C GLN A 375 -48.01 -4.04 -0.58
N SER A 376 -48.38 -4.51 0.61
CA SER A 376 -48.98 -5.84 0.77
C SER A 376 -50.21 -6.01 -0.14
N PRO A 377 -50.35 -7.14 -0.87
CA PRO A 377 -51.45 -7.35 -1.80
C PRO A 377 -52.81 -7.23 -1.13
N ILE A 378 -53.75 -6.59 -1.82
CA ILE A 378 -55.16 -6.61 -1.44
C ILE A 378 -55.82 -7.75 -2.24
N LEU A 379 -56.09 -8.87 -1.55
CA LEU A 379 -56.75 -10.05 -2.11
C LEU A 379 -58.27 -10.01 -1.93
N GLY A 380 -59.01 -10.39 -2.98
CA GLY A 380 -60.47 -10.55 -2.93
C GLY A 380 -61.04 -11.29 -4.14
N ASP A 381 -62.34 -11.51 -4.15
CA ASP A 381 -63.07 -12.23 -5.21
C ASP A 381 -63.88 -11.27 -6.11
N GLY A 382 -63.70 -9.96 -5.91
CA GLY A 382 -64.23 -8.90 -6.76
C GLY A 382 -63.95 -7.53 -6.16
N TYR A 383 -63.72 -6.54 -7.03
CA TYR A 383 -63.41 -5.17 -6.61
C TYR A 383 -64.03 -4.13 -7.54
N SER A 384 -64.39 -2.97 -6.97
CA SER A 384 -64.97 -1.85 -7.70
C SER A 384 -64.37 -0.53 -7.23
N LEU A 385 -63.98 0.33 -8.17
CA LEU A 385 -63.35 1.62 -7.94
C LEU A 385 -64.30 2.78 -8.30
N TYR A 386 -64.39 3.77 -7.44
CA TYR A 386 -65.15 5.01 -7.62
C TYR A 386 -64.24 6.15 -8.08
N ASP A 387 -64.82 7.18 -8.71
CA ASP A 387 -64.05 8.30 -9.29
C ASP A 387 -63.34 9.14 -8.22
N ASP A 388 -63.83 9.11 -6.99
CA ASP A 388 -63.26 9.75 -5.79
C ASP A 388 -62.22 8.88 -5.07
N GLY A 389 -61.76 7.79 -5.71
CA GLY A 389 -60.74 6.89 -5.18
C GLY A 389 -61.23 5.91 -4.11
N LYS A 390 -62.53 5.90 -3.76
CA LYS A 390 -63.08 4.84 -2.90
C LYS A 390 -63.07 3.51 -3.65
N MET A 391 -62.54 2.46 -3.03
CA MET A 391 -62.54 1.11 -3.59
C MET A 391 -63.28 0.16 -2.65
N ILE A 392 -64.28 -0.54 -3.18
CA ILE A 392 -64.94 -1.64 -2.47
C ILE A 392 -64.30 -2.93 -2.96
N ILE A 393 -63.82 -3.74 -2.01
CA ILE A 393 -63.38 -5.12 -2.27
C ILE A 393 -64.13 -6.06 -1.35
N PHE A 394 -64.52 -7.23 -1.85
CA PHE A 394 -65.06 -8.30 -1.02
C PHE A 394 -64.17 -9.54 -1.10
N ARG A 395 -64.17 -10.30 0.00
CA ARG A 395 -63.41 -11.56 0.13
C ARG A 395 -64.31 -12.57 0.82
N SER A 396 -64.49 -13.73 0.18
CA SER A 396 -65.23 -14.85 0.74
C SER A 396 -64.34 -15.56 1.76
N GLU A 397 -64.81 -15.65 3.00
CA GLU A 397 -64.11 -16.34 4.09
C GLU A 397 -64.21 -17.89 3.96
N SER A 398 -65.07 -18.38 3.06
CA SER A 398 -65.32 -19.80 2.79
C SER A 398 -65.74 -20.00 1.33
N THR A 399 -65.56 -21.21 0.81
CA THR A 399 -66.13 -21.66 -0.48
C THR A 399 -67.60 -22.07 -0.38
N GLU A 400 -68.15 -22.17 0.84
CA GLU A 400 -69.56 -22.54 1.06
C GLU A 400 -70.53 -21.38 0.74
N PRO A 401 -71.67 -21.62 0.05
CA PRO A 401 -72.65 -20.59 -0.27
C PRO A 401 -73.27 -19.89 0.96
N SER A 402 -73.09 -18.57 1.05
CA SER A 402 -73.54 -17.70 2.15
C SER A 402 -74.65 -16.73 1.70
N ARG A 403 -75.36 -16.13 2.66
CA ARG A 403 -76.27 -14.98 2.43
C ARG A 403 -75.69 -13.63 2.83
N ILE A 404 -74.57 -13.63 3.55
CA ILE A 404 -73.92 -12.44 4.09
C ILE A 404 -72.49 -12.42 3.56
N HIS A 405 -72.17 -11.35 2.84
CA HIS A 405 -70.91 -11.16 2.15
C HIS A 405 -70.20 -9.93 2.74
N PRO A 406 -69.12 -10.09 3.52
CA PRO A 406 -68.39 -8.97 4.09
C PRO A 406 -67.61 -8.24 2.98
N MET A 407 -67.66 -6.92 3.00
CA MET A 407 -66.89 -6.07 2.09
C MET A 407 -66.10 -5.02 2.88
N GLN A 408 -64.93 -4.67 2.36
CA GLN A 408 -64.10 -3.60 2.89
C GLN A 408 -64.18 -2.40 1.95
N ILE A 409 -64.32 -1.21 2.51
CA ILE A 409 -64.22 0.05 1.78
C ILE A 409 -62.87 0.65 2.10
N TRP A 410 -62.07 0.82 1.05
CA TRP A 410 -60.76 1.44 1.10
C TRP A 410 -60.85 2.86 0.56
N GLN A 411 -60.19 3.82 1.20
CA GLN A 411 -59.76 5.02 0.48
C GLN A 411 -58.45 4.67 -0.22
N THR A 412 -58.36 4.99 -1.51
CA THR A 412 -57.19 4.72 -2.35
C THR A 412 -56.77 6.01 -3.08
N PRO A 413 -55.53 6.10 -3.62
CA PRO A 413 -55.11 7.25 -4.43
C PRO A 413 -55.69 7.22 -5.86
N TYR A 414 -56.33 6.12 -6.27
CA TYR A 414 -56.74 5.88 -7.66
C TYR A 414 -58.07 6.59 -7.99
N THR A 415 -58.05 7.92 -8.02
CA THR A 415 -59.15 8.78 -8.49
C THR A 415 -59.28 8.76 -10.02
N SER A 416 -60.38 9.28 -10.57
CA SER A 416 -60.48 9.56 -12.01
C SER A 416 -59.78 10.88 -12.36
N ASP A 417 -59.33 11.01 -13.61
CA ASP A 417 -58.70 12.25 -14.10
C ASP A 417 -59.64 13.45 -13.98
N GLU A 418 -60.95 13.26 -14.21
CA GLU A 418 -61.97 14.30 -14.07
C GLU A 418 -62.20 14.71 -12.61
N TYR A 419 -62.14 13.78 -11.67
CA TYR A 419 -62.25 14.08 -10.24
C TYR A 419 -61.01 14.85 -9.77
N ASN A 420 -59.81 14.39 -10.14
CA ASN A 420 -58.56 15.05 -9.78
C ASN A 420 -58.48 16.48 -10.33
N ALA A 421 -58.83 16.68 -11.60
CA ALA A 421 -58.82 18.01 -12.25
C ALA A 421 -59.78 19.03 -11.61
N GLN A 422 -60.80 18.60 -10.86
CA GLN A 422 -61.70 19.49 -10.12
C GLN A 422 -61.14 19.93 -8.75
N HIS A 423 -60.06 19.31 -8.27
CA HIS A 423 -59.49 19.52 -6.94
C HIS A 423 -58.05 20.07 -6.95
N SER A 424 -57.42 20.22 -8.13
CA SER A 424 -56.09 20.83 -8.30
C SER A 424 -56.10 22.35 -8.06
N ASN A 425 -55.04 22.87 -7.41
CA ASN A 425 -54.80 24.32 -7.24
C ASN A 425 -53.60 24.79 -8.09
N ASP A 426 -53.84 25.54 -9.15
CA ASP A 426 -52.80 25.94 -10.13
C ASP A 426 -51.99 27.20 -9.74
N GLN A 427 -51.59 27.37 -8.46
CA GLN A 427 -51.00 28.64 -7.98
C GLN A 427 -49.57 28.56 -7.39
N SER A 428 -48.92 27.41 -7.38
CA SER A 428 -47.54 27.27 -6.89
C SER A 428 -46.51 26.96 -7.98
N GLU A 429 -45.24 27.19 -7.66
CA GLU A 429 -44.11 26.80 -8.52
C GLU A 429 -43.97 25.26 -8.62
N LEU A 430 -44.34 24.53 -7.56
CA LEU A 430 -44.46 23.06 -7.60
C LEU A 430 -45.55 22.61 -8.59
N ALA A 431 -46.72 23.27 -8.60
CA ALA A 431 -47.78 23.01 -9.58
C ALA A 431 -47.34 23.31 -11.03
N THR A 432 -46.37 24.21 -11.23
CA THR A 432 -45.80 24.53 -12.55
C THR A 432 -44.86 23.42 -13.06
N ILE A 433 -44.18 22.70 -12.17
CA ILE A 433 -43.39 21.50 -12.50
C ILE A 433 -44.31 20.29 -12.70
N GLY A 434 -45.33 20.17 -11.85
CA GLY A 434 -46.29 19.07 -11.84
C GLY A 434 -45.87 17.91 -10.93
N ASN A 435 -46.84 17.30 -10.24
CA ASN A 435 -46.58 16.27 -9.22
C ASN A 435 -45.86 15.04 -9.80
N ALA A 436 -46.27 14.56 -10.99
CA ALA A 436 -45.67 13.38 -11.61
C ALA A 436 -44.17 13.58 -11.94
N GLU A 437 -43.80 14.75 -12.44
CA GLU A 437 -42.40 15.13 -12.71
C GLU A 437 -41.58 15.22 -11.42
N LEU A 438 -42.17 15.80 -10.35
CA LEU A 438 -41.56 15.86 -9.02
C LEU A 438 -41.37 14.48 -8.40
N VAL A 439 -42.39 13.61 -8.44
CA VAL A 439 -42.32 12.21 -8.01
C VAL A 439 -41.16 11.51 -8.73
N GLN A 440 -41.04 11.69 -10.06
CA GLN A 440 -40.01 11.04 -10.84
C GLN A 440 -38.61 11.52 -10.46
N GLY A 441 -38.39 12.84 -10.37
CA GLY A 441 -37.09 13.38 -9.94
C GLY A 441 -36.73 12.99 -8.51
N ILE A 442 -37.67 13.01 -7.56
CA ILE A 442 -37.47 12.53 -6.18
C ILE A 442 -37.06 11.04 -6.17
N SER A 443 -37.70 10.22 -6.99
CA SER A 443 -37.41 8.79 -7.13
C SER A 443 -36.00 8.51 -7.71
N GLU A 444 -35.55 9.33 -8.65
CA GLU A 444 -34.20 9.25 -9.21
C GLU A 444 -33.14 9.75 -8.22
N LEU A 445 -33.43 10.82 -7.46
CA LEU A 445 -32.55 11.32 -6.39
C LEU A 445 -32.38 10.29 -5.26
N TYR A 446 -33.46 9.59 -4.85
CA TYR A 446 -33.35 8.44 -3.93
C TYR A 446 -32.55 7.29 -4.55
N GLY A 447 -32.66 7.07 -5.86
CA GLY A 447 -31.83 6.10 -6.59
C GLY A 447 -30.32 6.40 -6.48
N ILE A 448 -29.92 7.67 -6.70
CA ILE A 448 -28.53 8.12 -6.51
C ILE A 448 -28.10 7.94 -5.04
N SER A 449 -28.95 8.33 -4.09
CA SER A 449 -28.66 8.19 -2.66
C SER A 449 -28.42 6.73 -2.25
N LYS A 450 -29.22 5.81 -2.78
CA LYS A 450 -29.09 4.37 -2.56
C LYS A 450 -27.79 3.80 -3.16
N LEU A 451 -27.44 4.22 -4.37
CA LEU A 451 -26.17 3.85 -5.04
C LEU A 451 -24.92 4.34 -4.27
N ILE A 452 -25.05 5.24 -3.30
CA ILE A 452 -23.96 5.64 -2.39
C ILE A 452 -23.96 4.78 -1.12
N SER A 453 -25.13 4.45 -0.58
CA SER A 453 -25.26 3.69 0.67
C SER A 453 -24.90 2.20 0.54
N GLU A 454 -25.14 1.58 -0.61
CA GLU A 454 -25.00 0.13 -0.83
C GLU A 454 -23.64 -0.30 -1.43
N GLN A 455 -22.65 0.59 -1.44
CA GLN A 455 -21.41 0.40 -2.20
C GLN A 455 -20.48 -0.69 -1.65
N GLN A 456 -20.11 -1.62 -2.54
CA GLN A 456 -18.80 -2.28 -2.48
C GLN A 456 -17.76 -1.53 -3.34
N PRO A 457 -16.48 -1.51 -2.94
CA PRO A 457 -15.44 -0.78 -3.68
C PRO A 457 -15.18 -1.41 -5.05
N SER A 458 -15.60 -0.74 -6.13
CA SER A 458 -15.21 -1.11 -7.50
C SER A 458 -15.34 0.07 -8.46
N VAL A 459 -14.48 0.10 -9.48
CA VAL A 459 -14.49 1.11 -10.56
C VAL A 459 -15.88 1.23 -11.19
N VAL A 460 -16.50 0.10 -11.56
CA VAL A 460 -17.79 0.04 -12.24
C VAL A 460 -18.90 0.74 -11.44
N VAL A 461 -18.96 0.55 -10.11
CA VAL A 461 -19.97 1.18 -9.25
C VAL A 461 -19.84 2.71 -9.23
N TYR A 462 -18.62 3.26 -9.24
CA TYR A 462 -18.41 4.71 -9.27
C TYR A 462 -18.64 5.31 -10.65
N GLU A 463 -18.28 4.62 -11.73
CA GLU A 463 -18.64 5.01 -13.10
C GLU A 463 -20.16 5.06 -13.29
N ASP A 464 -20.89 4.04 -12.79
CA ASP A 464 -22.36 3.99 -12.82
C ASP A 464 -23.01 5.11 -11.99
N LEU A 465 -22.43 5.45 -10.83
CA LEU A 465 -22.90 6.57 -10.00
C LEU A 465 -22.74 7.91 -10.73
N ILE A 466 -21.58 8.18 -11.32
CA ILE A 466 -21.31 9.40 -12.10
C ILE A 466 -22.25 9.50 -13.31
N LYS A 467 -22.43 8.39 -14.04
CA LYS A 467 -23.34 8.30 -15.20
C LYS A 467 -24.81 8.56 -14.80
N ASN A 468 -25.26 8.04 -13.66
CA ASN A 468 -26.62 8.32 -13.16
C ASN A 468 -26.78 9.76 -12.68
N ILE A 469 -25.79 10.32 -11.99
CA ILE A 469 -25.76 11.75 -11.61
C ILE A 469 -25.92 12.63 -12.85
N GLN A 470 -25.15 12.37 -13.91
CA GLN A 470 -25.24 13.14 -15.15
C GLN A 470 -26.62 13.01 -15.82
N ARG A 471 -27.16 11.78 -15.93
CA ARG A 471 -28.51 11.52 -16.47
C ARG A 471 -29.60 12.30 -15.73
N VAL A 472 -29.53 12.38 -14.41
CA VAL A 472 -30.50 13.10 -13.57
C VAL A 472 -30.35 14.61 -13.69
N LEU A 473 -29.11 15.12 -13.75
CA LEU A 473 -28.83 16.54 -13.99
C LEU A 473 -29.33 17.03 -15.35
N ASP A 474 -29.22 16.21 -16.40
CA ASP A 474 -29.68 16.54 -17.76
C ASP A 474 -31.20 16.35 -17.93
N GLY A 475 -31.83 15.50 -17.12
CA GLY A 475 -33.27 15.20 -17.19
C GLY A 475 -34.18 16.26 -16.57
N TYR A 476 -33.82 16.79 -15.39
CA TYR A 476 -34.72 17.62 -14.56
C TYR A 476 -34.24 19.07 -14.42
N TYR A 477 -34.79 19.97 -15.23
CA TYR A 477 -34.40 21.39 -15.27
C TYR A 477 -34.51 22.10 -13.90
N TRP A 478 -35.47 21.70 -13.07
CA TRP A 478 -35.81 22.33 -11.80
C TRP A 478 -34.85 21.98 -10.66
N LEU A 479 -33.93 21.01 -10.82
CA LEU A 479 -32.90 20.68 -9.82
C LEU A 479 -31.96 21.86 -9.50
N SER A 480 -31.88 22.82 -10.42
CA SER A 480 -31.13 24.08 -10.25
C SER A 480 -31.87 25.16 -9.44
N ASN A 481 -33.14 24.93 -9.07
CA ASN A 481 -33.94 25.89 -8.33
C ASN A 481 -33.49 25.97 -6.86
N LYS A 482 -33.18 27.18 -6.40
CA LYS A 482 -32.72 27.45 -5.04
C LYS A 482 -33.84 27.36 -4.00
N GLU A 483 -35.08 27.65 -4.37
CA GLU A 483 -36.22 27.53 -3.45
C GLU A 483 -36.56 26.05 -3.16
N LEU A 484 -36.19 25.16 -4.08
CA LEU A 484 -36.29 23.71 -3.92
C LEU A 484 -35.02 23.05 -3.34
N GLY A 485 -33.94 23.83 -3.12
CA GLY A 485 -32.73 23.37 -2.41
C GLY A 485 -31.45 23.23 -3.24
N ASP A 486 -31.44 23.56 -4.53
CA ASP A 486 -30.27 23.46 -5.44
C ASP A 486 -29.56 22.08 -5.39
N PHE A 487 -30.30 21.06 -5.80
CA PHE A 487 -29.78 19.69 -5.99
C PHE A 487 -28.66 19.64 -7.03
N THR A 488 -28.65 20.53 -8.02
CA THR A 488 -27.59 20.58 -9.04
C THR A 488 -26.21 20.79 -8.41
N SER A 489 -26.08 21.73 -7.48
CA SER A 489 -24.83 21.93 -6.74
C SER A 489 -24.45 20.73 -5.86
N ARG A 490 -25.43 20.01 -5.31
CA ARG A 490 -25.24 18.82 -4.47
C ARG A 490 -24.73 17.62 -5.26
N LEU A 491 -25.41 17.31 -6.35
CA LEU A 491 -25.10 16.17 -7.23
C LEU A 491 -23.72 16.32 -7.88
N LYS A 492 -23.33 17.54 -8.29
CA LYS A 492 -21.98 17.81 -8.80
C LYS A 492 -20.88 17.51 -7.78
N GLN A 493 -21.07 17.92 -6.51
CA GLN A 493 -20.10 17.63 -5.45
C GLN A 493 -19.95 16.12 -5.16
N ILE A 494 -21.04 15.36 -5.30
CA ILE A 494 -21.02 13.89 -5.19
C ILE A 494 -20.29 13.27 -6.40
N GLY A 495 -20.53 13.78 -7.61
CA GLY A 495 -19.81 13.38 -8.83
C GLY A 495 -18.30 13.61 -8.72
N GLU A 496 -17.89 14.85 -8.41
CA GLU A 496 -16.49 15.23 -8.17
C GLU A 496 -15.83 14.36 -7.07
N THR A 497 -16.59 14.00 -6.02
CA THR A 497 -16.08 13.13 -4.94
C THR A 497 -15.97 11.67 -5.36
N SER A 498 -16.78 11.23 -6.33
CA SER A 498 -16.72 9.88 -6.93
C SER A 498 -15.57 9.76 -7.93
N GLU A 499 -15.26 10.82 -8.68
CA GLU A 499 -14.07 10.88 -9.55
C GLU A 499 -12.77 10.72 -8.74
N LEU A 500 -12.67 11.37 -7.57
CA LEU A 500 -11.52 11.19 -6.66
C LEU A 500 -11.34 9.74 -6.18
N VAL A 501 -12.38 8.92 -6.17
CA VAL A 501 -12.27 7.48 -5.88
C VAL A 501 -11.62 6.76 -7.06
N LEU A 502 -12.06 7.04 -8.29
CA LEU A 502 -11.50 6.47 -9.52
C LEU A 502 -10.00 6.80 -9.67
N ASP A 503 -9.61 8.04 -9.36
CA ASP A 503 -8.20 8.47 -9.33
C ASP A 503 -7.34 7.61 -8.37
N GLU A 504 -7.85 7.26 -7.18
CA GLU A 504 -7.13 6.42 -6.23
C GLU A 504 -7.06 4.96 -6.70
N PHE A 505 -8.10 4.46 -7.41
CA PHE A 505 -8.06 3.15 -8.08
C PHE A 505 -6.96 3.10 -9.17
N GLU A 506 -6.86 4.10 -10.05
CA GLU A 506 -5.80 4.17 -11.07
C GLU A 506 -4.40 4.22 -10.44
N LYS A 507 -4.25 5.02 -9.39
CA LYS A 507 -3.00 5.18 -8.66
C LYS A 507 -2.56 3.89 -7.95
N VAL A 508 -3.46 3.18 -7.29
CA VAL A 508 -3.15 1.87 -6.67
C VAL A 508 -2.78 0.84 -7.74
N LYS A 509 -3.51 0.80 -8.87
CA LYS A 509 -3.19 -0.06 -10.02
C LYS A 509 -1.80 0.23 -10.59
N SER A 510 -1.41 1.50 -10.71
CA SER A 510 -0.08 1.91 -11.17
C SER A 510 1.04 1.44 -10.21
N ILE A 511 0.88 1.71 -8.91
CA ILE A 511 1.86 1.31 -7.87
C ILE A 511 2.02 -0.21 -7.80
N ASN A 512 0.93 -0.97 -7.94
CA ASN A 512 0.95 -2.42 -7.99
C ASN A 512 1.73 -2.92 -9.22
N GLN A 513 1.46 -2.36 -10.42
CA GLN A 513 2.21 -2.72 -11.63
C GLN A 513 3.70 -2.39 -11.56
N GLU A 514 4.11 -1.29 -10.92
CA GLU A 514 5.52 -0.97 -10.70
C GLU A 514 6.18 -1.97 -9.74
N SER A 515 5.50 -2.30 -8.63
CA SER A 515 5.99 -3.25 -7.63
C SER A 515 6.12 -4.67 -8.19
N ALA A 516 5.15 -5.13 -8.98
CA ALA A 516 5.19 -6.41 -9.67
C ALA A 516 6.35 -6.49 -10.70
N LYS A 517 6.60 -5.42 -11.47
CA LYS A 517 7.75 -5.33 -12.39
C LYS A 517 9.09 -5.38 -11.65
N ALA A 518 9.19 -4.68 -10.51
CA ALA A 518 10.39 -4.70 -9.67
C ALA A 518 10.69 -6.11 -9.14
N LEU A 519 9.67 -6.78 -8.57
CA LEU A 519 9.78 -8.17 -8.10
C LEU A 519 10.18 -9.14 -9.22
N GLN A 520 9.54 -9.04 -10.39
CA GLN A 520 9.84 -9.89 -11.56
C GLN A 520 11.28 -9.71 -12.05
N LYS A 521 11.80 -8.48 -12.07
CA LYS A 521 13.20 -8.21 -12.42
C LYS A 521 14.15 -8.86 -11.40
N THR A 522 13.88 -8.71 -10.11
CA THR A 522 14.72 -9.26 -9.03
C THR A 522 14.73 -10.79 -9.01
N GLN A 523 13.63 -11.44 -9.39
CA GLN A 523 13.59 -12.88 -9.67
C GLN A 523 14.52 -13.28 -10.84
N GLN A 524 14.55 -12.50 -11.93
CA GLN A 524 15.42 -12.76 -13.08
C GLN A 524 16.89 -12.58 -12.74
N ASP A 525 17.24 -11.51 -12.03
CA ASP A 525 18.61 -11.21 -11.60
C ASP A 525 19.14 -12.28 -10.62
N LEU A 526 18.32 -12.70 -9.63
CA LEU A 526 18.67 -13.82 -8.74
C LEU A 526 18.86 -15.13 -9.53
N LYS A 527 17.96 -15.45 -10.47
CA LYS A 527 18.07 -16.66 -11.30
C LYS A 527 19.33 -16.68 -12.16
N ALA A 528 19.78 -15.52 -12.64
CA ALA A 528 21.05 -15.38 -13.36
C ALA A 528 22.26 -15.60 -12.43
N LEU A 529 22.24 -15.00 -11.22
CA LEU A 529 23.29 -15.16 -10.21
C LEU A 529 23.44 -16.63 -9.76
N LEU A 530 22.34 -17.31 -9.43
CA LEU A 530 22.35 -18.72 -9.05
C LEU A 530 22.91 -19.61 -10.15
N LYS A 531 22.59 -19.34 -11.42
CA LYS A 531 23.14 -20.07 -12.56
C LYS A 531 24.66 -19.91 -12.69
N LEU A 532 25.20 -18.72 -12.42
CA LEU A 532 26.64 -18.45 -12.46
C LEU A 532 27.37 -19.20 -11.33
N ILE A 533 26.79 -19.23 -10.13
CA ILE A 533 27.32 -19.94 -8.96
C ILE A 533 27.24 -21.48 -9.14
N GLN A 534 26.20 -22.01 -9.78
CA GLN A 534 26.00 -23.45 -9.94
C GLN A 534 26.85 -24.10 -11.05
N ILE A 535 27.28 -23.35 -12.08
CA ILE A 535 27.99 -23.90 -13.26
C ILE A 535 29.52 -24.02 -13.04
N SER A 536 30.06 -23.43 -11.97
CA SER A 536 31.49 -23.13 -11.87
C SER A 536 32.29 -24.10 -10.99
N ASN A 537 33.25 -24.80 -11.57
CA ASN A 537 34.34 -25.44 -10.82
C ASN A 537 35.45 -24.39 -10.60
N TRP A 538 35.59 -23.90 -9.36
CA TRP A 538 36.62 -22.91 -9.01
C TRP A 538 37.86 -23.56 -8.38
N ASP A 539 39.03 -23.14 -8.84
CA ASP A 539 40.35 -23.65 -8.40
C ASP A 539 41.10 -22.69 -7.45
N THR A 540 40.54 -21.51 -7.16
CA THR A 540 41.10 -20.51 -6.22
C THR A 540 40.01 -19.98 -5.27
N PRO A 541 40.38 -19.34 -4.13
CA PRO A 541 39.41 -18.86 -3.14
C PRO A 541 38.56 -17.64 -3.58
N GLU A 542 39.06 -16.79 -4.46
CA GLU A 542 38.45 -15.48 -4.75
C GLU A 542 37.01 -15.57 -5.32
N PRO A 543 36.69 -16.46 -6.28
CA PRO A 543 35.33 -16.55 -6.82
C PRO A 543 34.27 -17.01 -5.80
N PHE A 544 34.68 -17.79 -4.79
CA PHE A 544 33.80 -18.16 -3.67
C PHE A 544 33.43 -16.94 -2.82
N VAL A 545 34.39 -16.04 -2.59
CA VAL A 545 34.18 -14.79 -1.85
C VAL A 545 33.27 -13.83 -2.64
N ASP A 546 33.54 -13.63 -3.93
CA ASP A 546 32.72 -12.78 -4.80
C ASP A 546 31.27 -13.27 -4.92
N GLY A 547 31.06 -14.59 -5.06
CA GLY A 547 29.72 -15.19 -5.10
C GLY A 547 28.92 -14.98 -3.81
N LEU A 548 29.56 -15.12 -2.65
CA LEU A 548 28.95 -14.85 -1.35
C LEU A 548 28.62 -13.36 -1.16
N LEU A 549 29.48 -12.46 -1.63
CA LEU A 549 29.21 -11.01 -1.61
C LEU A 549 28.03 -10.62 -2.51
N GLN A 550 27.92 -11.22 -3.70
CA GLN A 550 26.79 -10.97 -4.60
C GLN A 550 25.46 -11.49 -4.04
N LEU A 551 25.43 -12.69 -3.43
CA LEU A 551 24.23 -13.20 -2.75
C LEU A 551 23.83 -12.31 -1.56
N LYS A 552 24.79 -11.84 -0.75
CA LYS A 552 24.51 -10.89 0.35
C LYS A 552 23.91 -9.57 -0.16
N ARG A 553 24.39 -9.03 -1.29
CA ARG A 553 23.77 -7.86 -1.95
C ARG A 553 22.33 -8.13 -2.40
N GLN A 554 22.08 -9.29 -3.02
CA GLN A 554 20.72 -9.66 -3.44
C GLN A 554 19.75 -9.79 -2.26
N LYS A 555 20.22 -10.31 -1.11
CA LYS A 555 19.44 -10.34 0.14
C LYS A 555 19.11 -8.93 0.65
N GLY A 556 20.04 -7.99 0.54
CA GLY A 556 19.81 -6.57 0.86
C GLY A 556 18.73 -5.93 -0.04
N HIS A 557 18.82 -6.16 -1.35
CA HIS A 557 17.84 -5.62 -2.30
C HIS A 557 16.43 -6.23 -2.12
N LEU A 558 16.32 -7.52 -1.77
CA LEU A 558 15.04 -8.14 -1.38
C LEU A 558 14.43 -7.51 -0.12
N LEU A 559 15.24 -7.02 0.83
CA LEU A 559 14.74 -6.26 1.98
C LEU A 559 14.23 -4.87 1.58
N SER A 560 14.93 -4.14 0.69
CA SER A 560 14.44 -2.86 0.15
C SER A 560 13.08 -3.00 -0.55
N LEU A 561 12.87 -4.09 -1.30
CA LEU A 561 11.61 -4.34 -1.98
C LEU A 561 10.42 -4.45 -1.02
N ARG A 562 10.61 -4.88 0.24
CA ARG A 562 9.53 -4.93 1.25
C ARG A 562 8.91 -3.58 1.59
N GLU A 563 9.61 -2.48 1.30
CA GLU A 563 9.09 -1.12 1.51
C GLU A 563 8.17 -0.65 0.35
N TYR A 564 8.07 -1.43 -0.74
CA TYR A 564 7.20 -1.12 -1.88
C TYR A 564 5.75 -1.48 -1.52
N ARG A 565 4.82 -0.57 -1.81
CA ARG A 565 3.39 -0.77 -1.51
C ARG A 565 2.77 -1.80 -2.44
N TYR A 566 1.94 -2.68 -1.88
CA TYR A 566 1.24 -3.75 -2.60
C TYR A 566 2.14 -4.82 -3.25
N ILE A 567 3.41 -4.91 -2.83
CA ILE A 567 4.30 -5.99 -3.27
C ILE A 567 3.96 -7.32 -2.59
N ASP A 568 4.20 -8.43 -3.28
CA ASP A 568 3.98 -9.77 -2.73
C ASP A 568 5.06 -10.11 -1.68
N LEU A 569 4.70 -9.95 -0.40
CA LEU A 569 5.57 -10.26 0.72
C LEU A 569 5.85 -11.77 0.86
N GLN A 570 4.91 -12.65 0.48
CA GLN A 570 5.12 -14.10 0.55
C GLN A 570 6.18 -14.55 -0.46
N GLU A 571 6.13 -13.99 -1.67
CA GLU A 571 7.14 -14.24 -2.70
C GLU A 571 8.50 -13.62 -2.33
N ILE A 572 8.54 -12.43 -1.71
CA ILE A 572 9.80 -11.87 -1.18
C ILE A 572 10.37 -12.76 -0.07
N ASP A 573 9.55 -13.25 0.87
CA ASP A 573 10.00 -14.15 1.93
C ASP A 573 10.56 -15.45 1.33
N ARG A 574 9.88 -16.05 0.35
CA ARG A 574 10.34 -17.24 -0.39
C ARG A 574 11.69 -17.01 -1.09
N LEU A 575 11.89 -15.85 -1.73
CA LEU A 575 13.15 -15.49 -2.38
C LEU A 575 14.27 -15.20 -1.37
N SER A 576 13.94 -14.58 -0.23
CA SER A 576 14.88 -14.30 0.87
C SER A 576 15.38 -15.60 1.51
N ASP A 577 14.48 -16.56 1.72
CA ASP A 577 14.82 -17.91 2.18
C ASP A 577 15.69 -18.64 1.16
N GLN A 578 15.36 -18.57 -0.13
CA GLN A 578 16.18 -19.17 -1.20
C GLN A 578 17.59 -18.58 -1.23
N VAL A 579 17.74 -17.24 -1.13
CA VAL A 579 19.06 -16.60 -1.08
C VAL A 579 19.82 -17.00 0.18
N SER A 580 19.14 -17.15 1.32
CA SER A 580 19.77 -17.59 2.57
C SER A 580 20.29 -19.03 2.47
N GLN A 581 19.48 -19.96 1.95
CA GLN A 581 19.89 -21.34 1.68
C GLN A 581 21.07 -21.43 0.71
N GLU A 582 21.13 -20.56 -0.30
CA GLU A 582 22.25 -20.54 -1.26
C GLU A 582 23.50 -19.87 -0.70
N ILE A 583 23.39 -18.91 0.24
CA ILE A 583 24.52 -18.41 1.04
C ILE A 583 25.10 -19.55 1.89
N ASP A 584 24.26 -20.33 2.57
CA ASP A 584 24.69 -21.46 3.41
C ASP A 584 25.31 -22.59 2.56
N SER A 585 24.69 -22.93 1.43
CA SER A 585 25.17 -23.89 0.43
C SER A 585 26.53 -23.48 -0.12
N LEU A 586 26.68 -22.22 -0.54
CA LEU A 586 27.93 -21.70 -1.06
C LEU A 586 28.99 -21.61 0.03
N GLY A 587 28.63 -21.18 1.24
CA GLY A 587 29.50 -21.16 2.41
C GLY A 587 30.06 -22.55 2.75
N LYS A 588 29.20 -23.57 2.76
CA LYS A 588 29.62 -24.97 2.94
C LYS A 588 30.53 -25.47 1.82
N LYS A 589 30.33 -25.04 0.56
CA LYS A 589 31.28 -25.32 -0.54
C LYS A 589 32.63 -24.61 -0.34
N THR A 590 32.62 -23.35 0.11
CA THR A 590 33.84 -22.58 0.44
C THR A 590 34.63 -23.28 1.56
N VAL A 591 33.98 -23.65 2.66
CA VAL A 591 34.58 -24.40 3.78
C VAL A 591 35.20 -25.72 3.29
N ASN A 592 34.48 -26.49 2.47
CA ASN A 592 34.99 -27.74 1.87
C ASN A 592 36.17 -27.51 0.91
N PHE A 593 36.20 -26.40 0.17
CA PHE A 593 37.33 -26.05 -0.70
C PHE A 593 38.56 -25.66 0.13
N LEU A 594 38.39 -24.77 1.11
CA LEU A 594 39.45 -24.29 1.99
C LEU A 594 40.04 -25.40 2.89
N SER A 595 39.26 -26.44 3.20
CA SER A 595 39.71 -27.63 3.92
C SER A 595 40.63 -28.56 3.10
N LYS A 596 40.75 -28.36 1.77
CA LYS A 596 41.70 -29.11 0.95
C LYS A 596 43.11 -28.57 1.19
N GLY A 597 44.05 -29.45 1.57
CA GLY A 597 45.41 -29.07 2.00
C GLY A 597 46.26 -28.25 1.00
N ASN A 598 45.82 -28.08 -0.25
CA ASN A 598 46.50 -27.29 -1.27
C ASN A 598 45.91 -25.86 -1.44
N ALA A 599 44.75 -25.54 -0.85
CA ALA A 599 44.04 -24.28 -1.10
C ALA A 599 44.83 -23.03 -0.68
N MET A 600 45.64 -23.14 0.38
CA MET A 600 46.51 -22.05 0.87
C MET A 600 47.93 -22.06 0.28
N GLN A 601 48.24 -23.01 -0.61
CA GLN A 601 49.61 -23.19 -1.12
C GLN A 601 50.07 -22.03 -2.02
N HIS A 602 49.13 -21.26 -2.59
CA HIS A 602 49.43 -20.03 -3.32
C HIS A 602 50.01 -18.97 -2.37
N TYR A 603 49.28 -18.58 -1.32
CA TYR A 603 49.72 -17.59 -0.34
C TYR A 603 51.05 -17.98 0.34
N GLN A 604 51.22 -19.25 0.70
CA GLN A 604 52.46 -19.73 1.33
C GLN A 604 53.70 -19.48 0.46
N LYS A 605 53.61 -19.68 -0.86
CA LYS A 605 54.73 -19.43 -1.79
C LYS A 605 55.13 -17.95 -1.86
N VAL A 606 54.17 -17.03 -1.73
CA VAL A 606 54.44 -15.59 -1.78
C VAL A 606 55.06 -15.10 -0.46
N VAL A 607 54.53 -15.54 0.69
CA VAL A 607 55.08 -15.16 2.01
C VAL A 607 56.52 -15.67 2.20
N GLU A 608 56.84 -16.88 1.73
CA GLU A 608 58.20 -17.45 1.80
C GLU A 608 59.22 -16.62 1.01
N SER A 609 58.82 -16.04 -0.14
CA SER A 609 59.63 -15.12 -0.94
C SER A 609 59.96 -13.83 -0.18
N VAL A 610 58.99 -13.27 0.55
CA VAL A 610 59.20 -12.05 1.35
C VAL A 610 60.07 -12.34 2.59
N HIS A 611 59.90 -13.48 3.25
CA HIS A 611 60.69 -13.86 4.42
C HIS A 611 62.20 -13.89 4.13
N GLN A 612 62.60 -14.48 3.00
CA GLN A 612 64.00 -14.54 2.58
C GLN A 612 64.62 -13.15 2.34
N ARG A 613 63.81 -12.15 1.97
CA ARG A 613 64.26 -10.76 1.77
C ARG A 613 64.52 -10.02 3.09
N ILE A 614 63.82 -10.37 4.18
CA ILE A 614 63.99 -9.71 5.50
C ILE A 614 65.29 -10.14 6.21
N ALA A 615 65.74 -11.38 6.04
CA ALA A 615 66.95 -11.89 6.68
C ALA A 615 68.25 -11.18 6.24
N GLY A 616 68.23 -10.44 5.12
CA GLY A 616 69.38 -9.68 4.61
C GLY A 616 69.49 -8.23 5.11
N ILE A 617 68.54 -7.75 5.90
CA ILE A 617 68.39 -6.32 6.24
C ILE A 617 69.24 -5.91 7.45
N LYS A 618 69.95 -4.79 7.32
CA LYS A 618 70.85 -4.22 8.36
C LYS A 618 70.37 -2.90 8.96
N THR A 619 69.31 -2.31 8.43
CA THR A 619 68.73 -1.07 8.96
C THR A 619 67.23 -1.22 9.13
N VAL A 620 66.64 -0.49 10.09
CA VAL A 620 65.18 -0.51 10.32
C VAL A 620 64.39 0.07 9.12
N LYS A 621 65.07 0.71 8.15
CA LYS A 621 64.46 1.45 7.03
C LYS A 621 64.13 0.57 5.82
N ASP A 622 65.00 -0.37 5.47
CA ASP A 622 64.81 -1.27 4.31
C ASP A 622 63.69 -2.30 4.55
N LEU A 623 63.28 -2.41 5.82
CA LEU A 623 62.22 -3.30 6.32
C LEU A 623 60.83 -2.91 5.80
N LYS A 624 60.61 -1.64 5.46
CA LYS A 624 59.26 -1.06 5.28
C LYS A 624 58.50 -1.55 4.03
N PRO A 625 59.05 -1.57 2.80
CA PRO A 625 58.30 -2.02 1.63
C PRO A 625 57.92 -3.51 1.67
N LEU A 626 58.70 -4.30 2.40
CA LEU A 626 58.42 -5.71 2.66
C LEU A 626 57.29 -5.90 3.69
N MET A 627 57.05 -4.92 4.56
CA MET A 627 55.86 -4.88 5.40
C MET A 627 54.62 -4.52 4.57
N ASP A 628 54.71 -3.53 3.67
CA ASP A 628 53.59 -3.12 2.80
C ASP A 628 53.09 -4.29 1.90
N GLU A 629 54.01 -5.10 1.33
CA GLU A 629 53.67 -6.29 0.53
C GLU A 629 52.98 -7.39 1.37
N LEU A 630 53.38 -7.55 2.64
CA LEU A 630 52.74 -8.46 3.59
C LEU A 630 51.38 -7.91 4.09
N ASP A 631 51.20 -6.60 4.17
CA ASP A 631 49.95 -5.96 4.59
C ASP A 631 48.86 -6.11 3.51
N GLY A 632 49.22 -6.07 2.22
CA GLY A 632 48.30 -6.37 1.12
C GLY A 632 47.78 -7.82 1.14
N MET A 633 48.66 -8.79 1.45
CA MET A 633 48.24 -10.19 1.64
C MET A 633 47.41 -10.41 2.92
N SER A 634 47.70 -9.67 3.99
CA SER A 634 46.85 -9.66 5.19
C SER A 634 45.43 -9.21 4.85
N SER A 635 45.24 -8.14 4.07
CA SER A 635 43.90 -7.65 3.70
C SER A 635 43.06 -8.68 2.94
N GLY A 636 43.66 -9.46 2.02
CA GLY A 636 42.96 -10.56 1.34
C GLY A 636 42.59 -11.72 2.27
N LEU A 637 43.45 -12.02 3.24
CA LEU A 637 43.17 -13.02 4.29
C LEU A 637 42.16 -12.52 5.33
N ASP A 638 42.05 -11.20 5.54
CA ASP A 638 41.05 -10.59 6.40
C ASP A 638 39.65 -10.72 5.79
N ALA A 639 39.49 -10.42 4.50
CA ALA A 639 38.21 -10.66 3.80
C ALA A 639 37.82 -12.15 3.82
N LEU A 640 38.78 -13.06 3.66
CA LEU A 640 38.54 -14.51 3.80
C LEU A 640 38.14 -14.87 5.24
N SER A 641 38.82 -14.32 6.25
CA SER A 641 38.56 -14.53 7.67
C SER A 641 37.20 -13.97 8.10
N GLU A 642 36.82 -12.79 7.61
CA GLU A 642 35.50 -12.17 7.80
C GLU A 642 34.39 -13.05 7.21
N VAL A 643 34.58 -13.59 6.01
CA VAL A 643 33.65 -14.56 5.41
C VAL A 643 33.57 -15.85 6.23
N ILE A 644 34.68 -16.41 6.71
CA ILE A 644 34.69 -17.64 7.54
C ILE A 644 34.07 -17.42 8.92
N ASN A 645 34.27 -16.24 9.52
CA ASN A 645 33.70 -15.90 10.83
C ASN A 645 32.20 -15.65 10.73
N GLY A 646 31.75 -14.99 9.65
CA GLY A 646 30.33 -14.77 9.32
C GLY A 646 29.62 -15.97 8.68
N LEU A 647 30.25 -17.15 8.62
CA LEU A 647 29.62 -18.41 8.26
C LEU A 647 29.41 -19.27 9.51
N ASP A 648 28.20 -19.84 9.61
CA ASP A 648 27.88 -20.84 10.62
C ASP A 648 28.41 -22.21 10.15
N ILE A 649 29.26 -22.83 10.99
CA ILE A 649 30.03 -24.03 10.61
C ILE A 649 29.90 -25.06 11.73
N ASP A 650 29.12 -26.10 11.44
CA ASP A 650 28.75 -27.17 12.36
C ASP A 650 29.98 -27.89 12.98
N ASP A 651 31.02 -28.11 12.16
CA ASP A 651 32.25 -28.76 12.58
C ASP A 651 33.27 -27.74 13.11
N THR A 652 33.30 -27.58 14.44
CA THR A 652 34.25 -26.71 15.13
C THR A 652 35.70 -27.08 14.83
N LEU A 653 36.03 -28.36 14.60
CA LEU A 653 37.38 -28.79 14.26
C LEU A 653 37.76 -28.39 12.82
N GLN A 654 36.82 -28.37 11.87
CA GLN A 654 37.06 -27.79 10.54
C GLN A 654 37.19 -26.27 10.60
N LYS A 655 36.32 -25.57 11.34
CA LYS A 655 36.45 -24.11 11.54
C LYS A 655 37.82 -23.80 12.17
N THR A 656 38.23 -24.53 13.20
CA THR A 656 39.57 -24.44 13.80
C THR A 656 40.67 -24.84 12.82
N ALA A 657 40.53 -25.86 11.97
CA ALA A 657 41.57 -26.27 11.01
C ALA A 657 41.76 -25.25 9.87
N ILE A 658 40.68 -24.66 9.37
CA ILE A 658 40.74 -23.57 8.37
C ILE A 658 41.30 -22.31 9.04
N LEU A 659 40.80 -21.93 10.22
CA LEU A 659 41.35 -20.81 10.99
C LEU A 659 42.81 -21.08 11.40
N GLU A 660 43.23 -22.31 11.63
CA GLU A 660 44.63 -22.71 11.84
C GLU A 660 45.43 -22.63 10.55
N SER A 661 44.87 -22.94 9.39
CA SER A 661 45.57 -22.83 8.10
C SER A 661 45.75 -21.37 7.70
N VAL A 662 44.70 -20.56 7.85
CA VAL A 662 44.73 -19.10 7.75
C VAL A 662 45.71 -18.54 8.78
N SER A 663 45.62 -18.94 10.05
CA SER A 663 46.54 -18.58 11.14
C SER A 663 47.96 -19.12 10.93
N LYS A 664 48.20 -20.19 10.19
CA LYS A 664 49.56 -20.65 9.79
C LYS A 664 50.15 -19.74 8.73
N VAL A 665 49.35 -19.30 7.75
CA VAL A 665 49.78 -18.26 6.79
C VAL A 665 49.98 -16.91 7.51
N TYR A 666 49.03 -16.52 8.36
CA TYR A 666 49.11 -15.33 9.21
C TYR A 666 50.28 -15.39 10.20
N SER A 667 50.59 -16.56 10.76
CA SER A 667 51.74 -16.79 11.63
C SER A 667 53.04 -16.80 10.83
N ARG A 668 53.06 -17.25 9.57
CA ARG A 668 54.24 -17.08 8.70
C ARG A 668 54.47 -15.60 8.37
N ILE A 669 53.41 -14.84 8.08
CA ILE A 669 53.44 -13.38 7.92
C ILE A 669 53.93 -12.71 9.23
N ASN A 670 53.37 -13.10 10.38
CA ASN A 670 53.70 -12.51 11.68
C ASN A 670 55.07 -12.94 12.22
N GLN A 671 55.55 -14.16 11.97
CA GLN A 671 56.92 -14.60 12.23
C GLN A 671 57.91 -13.76 11.41
N THR A 672 57.57 -13.49 10.15
CA THR A 672 58.34 -12.61 9.27
C THR A 672 58.37 -11.16 9.82
N LYS A 673 57.23 -10.64 10.31
CA LYS A 673 57.13 -9.36 11.03
C LYS A 673 57.73 -9.37 12.45
N ALA A 674 57.93 -10.53 13.08
CA ALA A 674 58.44 -10.68 14.46
C ALA A 674 59.94 -10.96 14.52
N HIS A 675 60.50 -11.67 13.54
CA HIS A 675 61.95 -11.72 13.29
C HIS A 675 62.50 -10.30 13.14
N ALA A 676 61.75 -9.43 12.46
CA ALA A 676 62.01 -8.00 12.36
C ALA A 676 61.92 -7.21 13.69
N LYS A 677 61.20 -7.73 14.71
CA LYS A 677 61.06 -7.10 16.04
C LYS A 677 62.01 -7.65 17.09
N LEU A 678 62.50 -8.89 16.98
CA LEU A 678 63.46 -9.45 17.95
C LEU A 678 64.80 -8.71 17.90
N THR A 679 65.25 -8.29 16.71
CA THR A 679 66.38 -7.38 16.49
C THR A 679 66.26 -6.04 17.23
N ILE A 680 65.05 -5.67 17.68
CA ILE A 680 64.77 -4.42 18.42
C ILE A 680 64.86 -4.66 19.95
N LYS A 681 64.77 -5.91 20.43
CA LYS A 681 64.52 -6.23 21.85
C LYS A 681 65.71 -6.78 22.63
N GLU A 682 66.87 -7.02 22.00
CA GLU A 682 68.12 -7.42 22.69
C GLU A 682 68.75 -6.29 23.57
N LEU A 683 68.01 -5.21 23.86
CA LEU A 683 68.52 -3.94 24.37
C LEU A 683 68.19 -3.62 25.85
N ALA A 684 67.39 -4.39 26.61
CA ALA A 684 67.09 -4.09 28.04
C ALA A 684 66.43 -5.20 28.90
N ALA A 685 66.98 -5.53 30.10
CA ALA A 685 66.32 -6.16 31.29
C ALA A 685 67.28 -6.43 32.51
N HIS A 686 66.81 -6.39 33.78
CA HIS A 686 67.03 -7.40 34.87
C HIS A 686 66.64 -6.99 36.33
N GLU A 687 66.41 -8.01 37.18
CA GLU A 687 66.04 -8.00 38.61
C GLU A 687 66.95 -8.99 39.43
N SER A 688 66.86 -9.27 40.75
CA SER A 688 65.83 -9.07 41.81
C SER A 688 66.44 -9.04 43.25
N VAL A 689 65.67 -8.65 44.29
CA VAL A 689 66.00 -8.78 45.74
C VAL A 689 65.26 -10.00 46.32
N ALA A 690 65.78 -11.18 46.01
CA ALA A 690 64.91 -12.20 45.43
C ALA A 690 63.94 -12.95 46.34
N GLU A 691 64.32 -13.46 47.53
CA GLU A 691 63.66 -14.68 48.07
C GLU A 691 62.84 -14.55 49.36
N PHE A 692 63.29 -13.80 50.38
CA PHE A 692 62.35 -13.31 51.42
C PHE A 692 61.42 -12.25 50.82
N GLY A 693 61.97 -11.47 49.88
CA GLY A 693 61.22 -10.87 48.78
C GLY A 693 60.26 -11.90 48.19
N ALA A 694 60.69 -13.00 47.58
CA ALA A 694 59.78 -13.96 46.95
C ALA A 694 58.72 -14.56 47.88
N GLN A 695 58.83 -14.63 49.21
CA GLN A 695 57.72 -15.16 50.02
C GLN A 695 56.79 -14.07 50.55
N LEU A 696 57.28 -12.99 51.16
CA LEU A 696 56.42 -11.85 51.53
C LEU A 696 55.88 -11.14 50.28
N ALA A 697 56.61 -11.20 49.17
CA ALA A 697 56.19 -10.79 47.85
C ALA A 697 55.63 -11.91 46.97
N VAL A 698 55.55 -13.20 47.37
CA VAL A 698 54.55 -14.14 46.80
C VAL A 698 53.22 -13.96 47.50
N LEU A 699 53.20 -13.65 48.81
CA LEU A 699 52.00 -13.14 49.45
C LEU A 699 51.61 -11.81 48.83
N SER A 700 52.52 -10.84 48.72
CA SER A 700 52.21 -9.60 47.99
C SER A 700 52.00 -9.84 46.49
N GLN A 701 52.53 -10.91 45.86
CA GLN A 701 52.14 -11.35 44.51
C GLN A 701 50.74 -11.95 44.53
N SER A 702 50.29 -12.56 45.61
CA SER A 702 48.96 -13.19 45.74
C SER A 702 47.91 -12.15 46.12
N ILE A 703 48.29 -11.10 46.85
CA ILE A 703 47.55 -9.85 46.99
C ILE A 703 47.50 -9.14 45.64
N THR A 704 48.64 -8.89 44.99
CA THR A 704 48.70 -8.23 43.68
C THR A 704 48.01 -9.04 42.59
N SER A 705 48.12 -10.37 42.60
CA SER A 705 47.45 -11.29 41.67
C SER A 705 46.00 -11.50 42.05
N GLY A 706 45.62 -11.47 43.32
CA GLY A 706 44.24 -11.45 43.75
C GLY A 706 43.56 -10.15 43.33
N VAL A 707 44.26 -9.02 43.45
CA VAL A 707 43.89 -7.69 42.96
C VAL A 707 43.94 -7.61 41.42
N ALA A 708 44.75 -8.42 40.74
CA ALA A 708 44.81 -8.46 39.28
C ALA A 708 43.78 -9.42 38.66
N VAL A 709 43.43 -10.50 39.35
CA VAL A 709 42.43 -11.51 38.94
C VAL A 709 41.03 -11.17 39.46
N ALA A 710 40.92 -10.39 40.55
CA ALA A 710 39.68 -9.70 40.91
C ALA A 710 39.47 -8.53 39.93
N GLU A 711 38.86 -8.87 38.79
CA GLU A 711 38.47 -7.91 37.75
C GLU A 711 37.07 -7.32 37.99
N THR A 712 36.31 -7.83 38.98
CA THR A 712 34.98 -7.33 39.37
C THR A 712 34.92 -6.95 40.85
N PRO A 713 34.02 -6.03 41.25
CA PRO A 713 33.83 -5.65 42.65
C PRO A 713 33.50 -6.83 43.58
N ASP A 714 32.74 -7.82 43.11
CA ASP A 714 32.38 -9.00 43.88
C ASP A 714 33.55 -9.98 44.02
N ALA A 715 34.39 -10.11 42.98
CA ALA A 715 35.61 -10.92 43.03
C ALA A 715 36.66 -10.32 43.98
N CYS A 716 36.65 -9.00 44.23
CA CYS A 716 37.48 -8.38 45.26
C CYS A 716 37.13 -8.93 46.66
N ASP A 717 35.84 -9.04 46.98
CA ASP A 717 35.38 -9.55 48.27
C ASP A 717 35.74 -11.04 48.45
N GLU A 718 35.60 -11.84 47.38
CA GLU A 718 35.95 -13.27 47.40
C GLU A 718 37.47 -13.50 47.54
N GLN A 719 38.31 -12.77 46.78
CA GLN A 719 39.76 -12.92 46.90
C GLN A 719 40.29 -12.34 48.22
N LEU A 720 39.71 -11.26 48.75
CA LEU A 720 40.03 -10.73 50.08
C LEU A 720 39.80 -11.80 51.16
N ALA A 721 38.63 -12.45 51.17
CA ALA A 721 38.31 -13.52 52.11
C ALA A 721 39.29 -14.71 52.01
N ARG A 722 39.68 -15.09 50.78
CA ARG A 722 40.63 -16.19 50.53
C ARG A 722 42.06 -15.85 50.97
N LEU A 723 42.53 -14.64 50.73
CA LEU A 723 43.89 -14.22 51.03
C LEU A 723 44.13 -13.95 52.51
N LEU A 724 43.08 -13.55 53.27
CA LEU A 724 43.14 -13.49 54.73
C LEU A 724 43.55 -14.85 55.33
N VAL A 725 43.03 -15.96 54.81
CA VAL A 725 43.38 -17.31 55.26
C VAL A 725 44.86 -17.64 54.96
N GLN A 726 45.38 -17.25 53.79
CA GLN A 726 46.81 -17.46 53.46
C GLN A 726 47.74 -16.54 54.26
N LEU A 727 47.28 -15.34 54.62
CA LEU A 727 48.02 -14.43 55.48
C LEU A 727 48.12 -14.98 56.91
N GLU A 728 47.06 -15.61 57.42
CA GLU A 728 47.06 -16.34 58.69
C GLU A 728 47.97 -17.60 58.66
N GLU A 729 48.08 -18.29 57.52
CA GLU A 729 49.08 -19.37 57.34
C GLU A 729 50.53 -18.84 57.38
N LEU A 730 50.81 -17.69 56.75
CA LEU A 730 52.15 -17.08 56.77
C LEU A 730 52.51 -16.44 58.12
N GLU A 731 51.52 -15.86 58.81
CA GLU A 731 51.64 -15.43 60.20
C GLU A 731 52.04 -16.61 61.10
N SER A 732 51.47 -17.80 60.86
CA SER A 732 51.88 -19.04 61.52
C SER A 732 53.24 -19.58 61.07
N GLN A 733 53.69 -19.32 59.83
CA GLN A 733 54.92 -19.90 59.26
C GLN A 733 56.17 -19.09 59.58
N PHE A 734 56.06 -17.77 59.74
CA PHE A 734 57.17 -16.85 60.08
C PHE A 734 57.08 -16.28 61.50
N SER A 735 56.29 -16.91 62.38
CA SER A 735 55.97 -16.49 63.75
C SER A 735 57.14 -16.33 64.72
N GLU A 736 58.39 -16.60 64.30
CA GLU A 736 59.59 -16.51 65.14
C GLU A 736 60.41 -15.23 64.93
N ASN A 737 60.06 -14.36 63.97
CA ASN A 737 60.76 -13.09 63.72
C ASN A 737 59.84 -11.87 63.94
N GLU A 738 60.02 -11.18 65.06
CA GLU A 738 59.22 -10.00 65.46
C GLU A 738 59.17 -8.90 64.38
N ALA A 739 60.25 -8.70 63.62
CA ALA A 739 60.31 -7.68 62.56
C ALA A 739 59.56 -8.08 61.27
N PHE A 740 59.26 -9.38 61.09
CA PHE A 740 58.41 -9.86 59.99
C PHE A 740 56.95 -9.98 60.43
N LEU A 741 56.69 -10.25 61.72
CA LEU A 741 55.35 -10.21 62.30
C LEU A 741 54.72 -8.81 62.24
N GLU A 742 55.48 -7.75 62.54
CA GLU A 742 55.01 -6.36 62.35
C GLU A 742 54.65 -6.10 60.87
N GLN A 743 55.47 -6.58 59.93
CA GLN A 743 55.18 -6.50 58.50
C GLN A 743 53.94 -7.31 58.09
N ILE A 744 53.67 -8.47 58.70
CA ILE A 744 52.48 -9.29 58.41
C ILE A 744 51.20 -8.63 58.93
N LEU A 745 51.25 -8.02 60.12
CA LEU A 745 50.11 -7.24 60.65
C LEU A 745 49.84 -5.99 59.80
N THR A 746 50.88 -5.24 59.41
CA THR A 746 50.74 -4.15 58.43
C THR A 746 50.18 -4.67 57.10
N LYS A 747 50.61 -5.84 56.61
CA LYS A 747 50.07 -6.47 55.39
C LYS A 747 48.61 -6.90 55.53
N ARG A 748 48.09 -7.17 56.74
CA ARG A 748 46.67 -7.45 56.97
C ARG A 748 45.80 -6.20 56.80
N GLU A 749 46.24 -5.07 57.34
CA GLU A 749 45.57 -3.77 57.14
C GLU A 749 45.68 -3.33 55.67
N GLU A 750 46.88 -3.44 55.08
CA GLU A 750 47.14 -3.16 53.66
C GLU A 750 46.27 -4.03 52.74
N LEU A 751 46.04 -5.31 53.07
CA LEU A 751 45.16 -6.20 52.31
C LEU A 751 43.73 -5.65 52.24
N HIS A 752 43.13 -5.32 53.40
CA HIS A 752 41.79 -4.76 53.47
C HIS A 752 41.68 -3.42 52.73
N GLU A 753 42.61 -2.50 52.98
CA GLU A 753 42.62 -1.19 52.32
C GLU A 753 42.85 -1.33 50.80
N THR A 754 43.72 -2.24 50.36
CA THR A 754 44.02 -2.45 48.94
C THR A 754 42.83 -3.05 48.20
N PHE A 755 42.12 -4.02 48.79
CA PHE A 755 40.94 -4.61 48.13
C PHE A 755 39.75 -3.66 48.09
N GLU A 756 39.49 -2.85 49.12
CA GLU A 756 38.46 -1.80 49.06
C GLU A 756 38.82 -0.67 48.08
N ASN A 757 40.07 -0.18 48.10
CA ASN A 757 40.53 0.81 47.12
C ASN A 757 40.52 0.24 45.69
N LYS A 758 40.83 -1.05 45.50
CA LYS A 758 40.69 -1.74 44.21
C LYS A 758 39.23 -1.86 43.80
N LYS A 759 38.32 -2.22 44.71
CA LYS A 759 36.87 -2.33 44.46
C LYS A 759 36.28 -0.98 44.02
N GLN A 760 36.59 0.10 44.74
CA GLN A 760 36.22 1.46 44.34
C GLN A 760 36.88 1.83 43.01
N SER A 761 38.16 1.50 42.81
CA SER A 761 38.85 1.74 41.52
C SER A 761 38.24 0.95 40.36
N LEU A 762 37.71 -0.26 40.59
CA LEU A 762 37.01 -1.05 39.58
C LEU A 762 35.63 -0.48 39.26
N ILE A 763 34.91 0.04 40.25
CA ILE A 763 33.65 0.77 40.03
C ILE A 763 33.91 2.03 39.21
N ASP A 764 34.90 2.85 39.61
CA ASP A 764 35.34 4.03 38.88
C ASP A 764 35.84 3.68 37.46
N GLN A 765 36.59 2.58 37.31
CA GLN A 765 37.04 2.09 36.01
C GLN A 765 35.87 1.59 35.16
N ARG A 766 34.89 0.90 35.73
CA ARG A 766 33.68 0.45 35.03
C ARG A 766 32.88 1.65 34.53
N GLN A 767 32.69 2.66 35.37
CA GLN A 767 31.99 3.89 34.99
C GLN A 767 32.76 4.70 33.94
N ARG A 768 34.08 4.89 34.10
CA ARG A 768 34.95 5.55 33.10
C ARG A 768 35.02 4.75 31.79
N LYS A 769 34.97 3.41 31.85
CA LYS A 769 34.92 2.54 30.68
C LYS A 769 33.57 2.68 29.98
N ALA A 770 32.46 2.72 30.71
CA ALA A 770 31.14 3.01 30.15
C ALA A 770 31.08 4.42 29.51
N GLU A 771 31.63 5.45 30.15
CA GLU A 771 31.75 6.79 29.56
C GLU A 771 32.67 6.80 28.31
N SER A 772 33.78 6.05 28.33
CA SER A 772 34.67 5.91 27.17
C SER A 772 34.01 5.17 26.01
N VAL A 773 33.23 4.12 26.30
CA VAL A 773 32.42 3.35 25.35
C VAL A 773 31.29 4.22 24.76
N GLN A 774 30.57 4.98 25.58
CA GLN A 774 29.56 5.95 25.11
C GLN A 774 30.20 7.06 24.24
N SER A 775 31.38 7.55 24.61
CA SER A 775 32.15 8.53 23.83
C SER A 775 32.69 7.94 22.52
N ALA A 776 33.10 6.67 22.52
CA ALA A 776 33.46 5.93 21.31
C ALA A 776 32.22 5.76 20.40
N ALA A 777 31.10 5.29 20.94
CA ALA A 777 29.84 5.15 20.22
C ALA A 777 29.39 6.49 19.62
N SER A 778 29.49 7.58 20.38
CA SER A 778 29.15 8.93 19.90
C SER A 778 30.04 9.40 18.74
N ARG A 779 31.34 9.10 18.76
CA ARG A 779 32.26 9.41 17.66
C ARG A 779 32.02 8.55 16.43
N VAL A 780 31.72 7.26 16.63
CA VAL A 780 31.33 6.36 15.53
C VAL A 780 29.99 6.81 14.93
N LEU A 781 29.00 7.19 15.74
CA LEU A 781 27.73 7.77 15.30
C LEU A 781 27.91 9.05 14.46
N GLN A 782 28.78 9.98 14.86
CA GLN A 782 29.12 11.15 14.05
C GLN A 782 29.81 10.79 12.72
N SER A 783 30.62 9.72 12.71
CA SER A 783 31.20 9.19 11.48
C SER A 783 30.13 8.55 10.58
N ILE A 784 29.20 7.80 11.17
CA ILE A 784 28.06 7.20 10.48
C ILE A 784 27.20 8.28 9.85
N GLU A 785 26.82 9.33 10.59
CA GLU A 785 26.03 10.47 10.09
C GLU A 785 26.73 11.17 8.91
N ARG A 786 28.03 11.47 9.05
CA ARG A 786 28.83 12.08 7.97
C ARG A 786 28.99 11.19 6.74
N ARG A 787 28.99 9.87 6.90
CA ARG A 787 29.13 8.90 5.81
C ARG A 787 27.78 8.58 5.16
N SER A 788 26.71 8.49 5.94
CA SER A 788 25.34 8.28 5.45
C SER A 788 24.86 9.43 4.56
N LEU A 789 25.31 10.67 4.83
CA LEU A 789 25.02 11.84 3.99
C LEU A 789 25.75 11.86 2.63
N LYS A 790 26.67 10.92 2.37
CA LYS A 790 27.42 10.84 1.09
C LYS A 790 26.79 9.90 0.07
N PHE A 791 25.93 8.98 0.48
CA PHE A 791 25.24 8.10 -0.46
C PHE A 791 24.26 8.90 -1.32
N THR A 792 24.12 8.48 -2.57
CA THR A 792 23.19 9.07 -3.56
C THR A 792 22.11 8.08 -4.00
N ASP A 793 22.17 6.84 -3.51
CA ASP A 793 21.22 5.78 -3.78
C ASP A 793 20.66 5.18 -2.48
N THR A 794 19.40 4.72 -2.53
CA THR A 794 18.67 4.21 -1.36
C THR A 794 19.08 2.79 -0.99
N ASP A 795 19.39 1.93 -1.96
CA ASP A 795 19.85 0.56 -1.70
C ASP A 795 21.28 0.57 -1.16
N GLU A 796 22.14 1.48 -1.63
CA GLU A 796 23.46 1.70 -1.02
C GLU A 796 23.36 2.17 0.44
N LEU A 797 22.48 3.12 0.73
CA LEU A 797 22.26 3.64 2.09
C LEU A 797 21.69 2.56 3.03
N ASN A 798 20.72 1.76 2.56
CA ASN A 798 20.15 0.67 3.33
C ASN A 798 21.14 -0.51 3.52
N THR A 799 21.95 -0.81 2.50
CA THR A 799 23.06 -1.78 2.61
C THR A 799 24.08 -1.32 3.65
N TYR A 800 24.45 -0.04 3.65
CA TYR A 800 25.33 0.55 4.65
C TYR A 800 24.78 0.42 6.08
N PHE A 801 23.50 0.77 6.31
CA PHE A 801 22.90 0.62 7.65
C PHE A 801 22.60 -0.83 8.09
N SER A 802 22.60 -1.80 7.17
CA SER A 802 22.34 -3.21 7.50
C SER A 802 23.61 -4.07 7.61
N SER A 803 24.74 -3.62 7.06
CA SER A 803 25.95 -4.43 6.94
C SER A 803 27.29 -3.71 7.15
N ASP A 804 27.34 -2.37 7.30
CA ASP A 804 28.63 -1.70 7.51
C ASP A 804 29.18 -1.95 8.93
N PRO A 805 30.47 -2.32 9.06
CA PRO A 805 31.08 -2.59 10.36
C PRO A 805 30.99 -1.42 11.35
N MET A 806 30.89 -0.16 10.93
CA MET A 806 30.69 0.96 11.87
C MET A 806 29.33 0.89 12.56
N VAL A 807 28.29 0.50 11.84
CA VAL A 807 26.92 0.40 12.35
C VAL A 807 26.80 -0.79 13.30
N HIS A 808 27.37 -1.94 12.93
CA HIS A 808 27.54 -3.06 13.85
C HIS A 808 28.39 -2.69 15.06
N LYS A 809 29.44 -1.85 14.90
CA LYS A 809 30.26 -1.41 16.03
C LYS A 809 29.50 -0.55 17.03
N VAL A 810 28.52 0.24 16.59
CA VAL A 810 27.64 0.97 17.52
C VAL A 810 26.74 0.00 18.30
N ALA A 811 26.20 -1.03 17.65
CA ALA A 811 25.43 -2.08 18.33
C ALA A 811 26.29 -2.88 19.32
N GLU A 812 27.53 -3.25 18.96
CA GLU A 812 28.50 -3.86 19.88
C GLU A 812 28.80 -2.94 21.07
N LEU A 813 28.99 -1.64 20.86
CA LEU A 813 29.27 -0.68 21.94
C LEU A 813 28.04 -0.50 22.86
N ALA A 814 26.82 -0.61 22.34
CA ALA A 814 25.60 -0.65 23.16
C ALA A 814 25.50 -1.94 23.99
N ILE A 815 25.84 -3.10 23.42
CA ILE A 815 25.94 -4.37 24.16
C ILE A 815 27.02 -4.26 25.25
N GLN A 816 28.20 -3.70 24.95
CA GLN A 816 29.25 -3.46 25.94
C GLN A 816 28.83 -2.52 27.07
N LEU A 817 27.91 -1.57 26.83
CA LEU A 817 27.34 -0.75 27.90
C LEU A 817 26.41 -1.56 28.80
N ARG A 818 25.61 -2.48 28.24
CA ARG A 818 24.77 -3.41 29.03
C ARG A 818 25.63 -4.42 29.81
N GLU A 819 26.72 -4.93 29.24
CA GLU A 819 27.72 -5.77 29.93
C GLU A 819 28.48 -5.04 31.06
N LEU A 820 28.47 -3.70 31.07
CA LEU A 820 29.03 -2.85 32.13
C LEU A 820 27.98 -2.39 33.16
N ASP A 821 26.76 -2.95 33.13
CA ASP A 821 25.56 -2.59 33.89
C ASP A 821 24.99 -1.16 33.64
N ASP A 822 25.43 -0.46 32.59
CA ASP A 822 24.99 0.92 32.28
C ASP A 822 23.94 0.95 31.16
N ASN A 823 22.78 0.33 31.45
CA ASN A 823 21.68 0.17 30.49
C ASN A 823 21.15 1.50 29.93
N VAL A 824 21.13 2.58 30.74
CA VAL A 824 20.62 3.89 30.32
C VAL A 824 21.45 4.50 29.18
N LYS A 825 22.78 4.32 29.21
CA LYS A 825 23.67 4.78 28.12
C LYS A 825 23.55 3.90 26.88
N ALA A 826 23.26 2.60 27.03
CA ALA A 826 23.04 1.70 25.90
C ALA A 826 21.80 2.15 25.08
N ASP A 827 20.69 2.42 25.77
CA ASP A 827 19.43 2.82 25.14
C ASP A 827 19.54 4.19 24.43
N ASP A 828 20.30 5.14 25.00
CA ASP A 828 20.62 6.44 24.37
C ASP A 828 21.42 6.28 23.07
N VAL A 829 22.38 5.35 23.04
CA VAL A 829 23.19 5.05 21.84
C VAL A 829 22.33 4.40 20.74
N GLU A 830 21.46 3.45 21.10
CA GLU A 830 20.53 2.80 20.15
C GLU A 830 19.52 3.80 19.57
N ALA A 831 18.95 4.67 20.42
CA ALA A 831 18.02 5.72 19.98
C ALA A 831 18.68 6.71 19.00
N LYS A 832 19.93 7.12 19.27
CA LYS A 832 20.70 7.99 18.37
C LYS A 832 21.02 7.32 17.03
N LEU A 833 21.35 6.03 17.02
CA LEU A 833 21.58 5.29 15.77
C LEU A 833 20.33 5.28 14.89
N LYS A 834 19.15 5.05 15.48
CA LYS A 834 17.87 5.09 14.78
C LYS A 834 17.58 6.49 14.20
N ALA A 835 17.79 7.54 14.99
CA ALA A 835 17.59 8.93 14.54
C ALA A 835 18.50 9.29 13.35
N VAL A 836 19.78 8.89 13.39
CA VAL A 836 20.73 9.11 12.28
C VAL A 836 20.29 8.40 11.00
N LYS A 837 19.75 7.16 11.09
CA LYS A 837 19.18 6.45 9.92
C LYS A 837 18.00 7.20 9.31
N GLU A 838 17.03 7.60 10.13
CA GLU A 838 15.84 8.33 9.66
C GLU A 838 16.16 9.71 9.07
N GLN A 839 17.19 10.39 9.59
CA GLN A 839 17.66 11.68 9.06
C GLN A 839 18.40 11.50 7.73
N ALA A 840 19.21 10.45 7.59
CA ALA A 840 19.92 10.16 6.34
C ALA A 840 18.96 9.83 5.19
N ILE A 841 17.93 9.02 5.44
CA ILE A 841 16.89 8.68 4.44
C ILE A 841 16.15 9.93 3.98
N ARG A 842 15.76 10.82 4.91
CA ARG A 842 15.14 12.11 4.58
C ARG A 842 16.05 13.00 3.73
N SER A 843 17.31 13.19 4.14
CA SER A 843 18.26 14.02 3.41
C SER A 843 18.59 13.48 2.01
N LEU A 844 18.64 12.15 1.84
CA LEU A 844 18.82 11.52 0.53
C LEU A 844 17.65 11.81 -0.41
N ARG A 845 16.41 11.69 0.08
CA ARG A 845 15.20 12.04 -0.68
C ARG A 845 15.20 13.51 -1.09
N ASP A 846 15.43 14.42 -0.14
CA ASP A 846 15.48 15.87 -0.42
C ASP A 846 16.56 16.20 -1.46
N LYS A 847 17.72 15.52 -1.43
CA LYS A 847 18.74 15.67 -2.47
C LYS A 847 18.27 15.20 -3.84
N LYS A 848 17.59 14.04 -3.91
CA LYS A 848 17.09 13.44 -5.16
C LYS A 848 16.00 14.30 -5.82
N ASP A 849 15.22 15.03 -5.02
CA ASP A 849 14.15 15.92 -5.48
C ASP A 849 14.67 17.28 -5.99
N ILE A 850 15.88 17.73 -5.57
CA ILE A 850 16.37 19.11 -5.77
C ILE A 850 17.62 19.22 -6.66
N PHE A 851 18.50 18.20 -6.68
CA PHE A 851 19.79 18.26 -7.37
C PHE A 851 19.81 17.45 -8.69
N GLU A 852 20.35 18.07 -9.75
CA GLU A 852 20.70 17.42 -11.02
C GLU A 852 22.24 17.32 -11.18
N ASP A 853 22.71 16.62 -12.22
CA ASP A 853 24.14 16.49 -12.58
C ASP A 853 25.08 16.09 -11.42
N GLY A 854 24.66 15.10 -10.62
CA GLY A 854 25.47 14.52 -9.54
C GLY A 854 25.70 15.44 -8.34
N GLY A 855 24.87 16.48 -8.16
CA GLY A 855 24.99 17.45 -7.07
C GLY A 855 25.62 18.79 -7.47
N ASN A 856 26.04 18.94 -8.72
CA ASN A 856 26.68 20.17 -9.22
C ASN A 856 25.69 21.26 -9.63
N ALA A 857 24.40 20.92 -9.81
CA ALA A 857 23.35 21.87 -10.13
C ALA A 857 22.08 21.65 -9.29
N ILE A 858 21.49 22.74 -8.81
CA ILE A 858 20.15 22.75 -8.20
C ILE A 858 19.14 23.21 -9.24
N LYS A 859 17.99 22.54 -9.32
CA LYS A 859 16.89 22.91 -10.21
C LYS A 859 15.68 23.38 -9.42
N LEU A 860 15.28 24.63 -9.64
CA LEU A 860 14.06 25.21 -9.07
C LEU A 860 13.13 25.59 -10.22
N GLY A 861 12.16 24.72 -10.49
CA GLY A 861 11.26 24.82 -11.65
C GLY A 861 12.03 24.77 -12.97
N LYS A 862 12.06 25.89 -13.70
CA LYS A 862 12.73 26.03 -15.00
C LYS A 862 14.16 26.59 -14.91
N HIS A 863 14.64 26.93 -13.72
CA HIS A 863 15.95 27.57 -13.52
C HIS A 863 16.94 26.57 -12.92
N ARG A 864 18.19 26.60 -13.43
CA ARG A 864 19.32 25.82 -12.93
C ARG A 864 20.34 26.75 -12.28
N PHE A 865 20.86 26.35 -11.12
CA PHE A 865 21.86 27.09 -10.36
C PHE A 865 23.06 26.18 -10.11
N SER A 866 24.27 26.61 -10.50
CA SER A 866 25.50 25.88 -10.19
C SER A 866 25.79 25.92 -8.69
N VAL A 867 26.15 24.77 -8.13
CA VAL A 867 26.47 24.64 -6.69
C VAL A 867 27.99 24.68 -6.52
N ASN A 868 28.51 25.65 -5.76
CA ASN A 868 29.90 25.61 -5.34
C ASN A 868 30.04 24.74 -4.07
N THR A 869 30.88 23.72 -4.14
CA THR A 869 31.15 22.76 -3.05
C THR A 869 32.51 22.99 -2.37
N GLN A 870 33.26 24.02 -2.79
CA GLN A 870 34.51 24.43 -2.15
C GLN A 870 34.26 24.97 -0.74
N ALA A 871 35.16 24.64 0.20
CA ALA A 871 35.16 25.26 1.52
C ALA A 871 35.56 26.74 1.40
N LEU A 872 34.89 27.61 2.18
CA LEU A 872 35.19 29.03 2.24
C LEU A 872 36.42 29.27 3.14
N ASP A 873 37.61 29.33 2.54
CA ASP A 873 38.87 29.66 3.22
C ASP A 873 39.41 31.04 2.78
N LEU A 874 39.94 31.80 3.74
CA LEU A 874 40.60 33.09 3.48
C LEU A 874 42.07 32.87 3.10
N THR A 875 42.46 33.38 1.94
CA THR A 875 43.80 33.22 1.35
C THR A 875 44.42 34.56 1.03
N LEU A 876 45.75 34.60 0.90
CA LEU A 876 46.52 35.80 0.55
C LEU A 876 47.22 35.54 -0.79
N LEU A 877 46.95 36.37 -1.80
CA LEU A 877 47.46 36.14 -3.15
C LEU A 877 47.89 37.44 -3.87
N PRO A 878 48.92 37.40 -4.74
CA PRO A 878 49.30 38.52 -5.57
C PRO A 878 48.38 38.64 -6.80
N LYS A 879 47.80 39.82 -7.02
CA LYS A 879 46.89 40.15 -8.14
C LYS A 879 47.09 41.60 -8.57
N ASP A 880 47.27 41.82 -9.88
CA ASP A 880 47.40 43.16 -10.49
C ASP A 880 48.39 44.07 -9.74
N ASP A 881 49.63 43.58 -9.58
CA ASP A 881 50.76 44.20 -8.86
C ASP A 881 50.51 44.55 -7.37
N ASN A 882 49.43 44.06 -6.77
CA ASN A 882 49.11 44.22 -5.35
C ASN A 882 48.94 42.87 -4.65
N LEU A 883 49.10 42.84 -3.32
CA LEU A 883 48.73 41.69 -2.50
C LEU A 883 47.26 41.84 -2.07
N VAL A 884 46.45 40.81 -2.19
CA VAL A 884 45.02 40.84 -1.83
C VAL A 884 44.63 39.64 -0.95
N TYR A 885 43.75 39.87 0.02
CA TYR A 885 42.98 38.82 0.67
C TYR A 885 41.90 38.32 -0.30
N HIS A 886 41.67 37.01 -0.35
CA HIS A 886 40.67 36.39 -1.19
C HIS A 886 39.94 35.29 -0.43
N LEU A 887 38.61 35.36 -0.42
CA LEU A 887 37.77 34.30 0.14
C LEU A 887 37.48 33.28 -0.97
N SER A 888 38.15 32.12 -0.89
CA SER A 888 38.03 31.05 -1.87
C SER A 888 36.58 30.59 -2.02
N GLY A 889 36.21 30.22 -3.26
CA GLY A 889 34.84 29.90 -3.63
C GLY A 889 33.90 31.10 -3.84
N THR A 890 34.40 32.33 -3.71
CA THR A 890 33.67 33.58 -4.01
C THR A 890 34.45 34.49 -4.97
N GLU A 891 33.86 35.59 -5.44
CA GLU A 891 34.59 36.63 -6.19
C GLU A 891 35.15 37.74 -5.28
N TYR A 892 35.23 37.53 -3.96
CA TYR A 892 35.70 38.53 -3.02
C TYR A 892 37.23 38.70 -3.05
N TYR A 893 37.69 39.94 -3.19
CA TYR A 893 39.09 40.34 -3.12
C TYR A 893 39.21 41.67 -2.36
N GLU A 894 40.16 41.77 -1.42
CA GLU A 894 40.44 42.99 -0.64
C GLU A 894 41.94 43.31 -0.62
N PRO A 895 42.40 44.52 -1.00
CA PRO A 895 43.82 44.88 -0.98
C PRO A 895 44.45 44.87 0.42
N VAL A 896 45.70 44.44 0.51
CA VAL A 896 46.46 44.40 1.76
C VAL A 896 47.24 45.70 1.94
N GLU A 897 46.69 46.60 2.75
CA GLU A 897 47.35 47.87 3.11
C GLU A 897 48.42 47.67 4.19
N ASN A 898 49.62 47.21 3.80
CA ASN A 898 50.76 47.04 4.69
C ASN A 898 52.09 47.41 4.02
N GLU A 899 52.73 48.49 4.48
CA GLU A 899 54.00 48.99 3.90
C GLU A 899 55.15 47.97 3.94
N GLN A 900 55.24 47.12 4.97
CA GLN A 900 56.31 46.13 5.09
C GLN A 900 56.13 44.97 4.10
N LEU A 901 54.90 44.49 3.91
CA LEU A 901 54.60 43.44 2.92
C LEU A 901 54.74 43.96 1.49
N ASN A 902 54.33 45.20 1.24
CA ASN A 902 54.49 45.87 -0.06
C ASN A 902 55.96 46.17 -0.40
N GLY A 903 56.82 46.39 0.60
CA GLY A 903 58.27 46.46 0.43
C GLY A 903 58.96 45.16 0.01
N LEU A 904 58.25 44.01 0.05
CA LEU A 904 58.78 42.68 -0.27
C LEU A 904 58.25 42.13 -1.61
N GLN A 905 57.79 43.00 -2.51
CA GLN A 905 57.17 42.63 -3.80
C GLN A 905 58.01 41.66 -4.64
N GLU A 906 59.34 41.76 -4.59
CA GLU A 906 60.25 40.86 -5.32
C GLU A 906 60.15 39.38 -4.90
N PHE A 907 59.63 39.11 -3.70
CA PHE A 907 59.47 37.77 -3.12
C PHE A 907 58.04 37.22 -3.23
N TRP A 908 57.04 38.00 -3.64
CA TRP A 908 55.63 37.55 -3.68
C TRP A 908 55.37 36.37 -4.62
N GLN A 909 56.21 36.21 -5.65
CA GLN A 909 56.13 35.11 -6.61
C GLN A 909 57.14 33.99 -6.29
N GLN A 910 57.80 34.03 -5.13
CA GLN A 910 58.77 33.03 -4.69
C GLN A 910 58.08 31.94 -3.85
N SER A 911 57.81 30.79 -4.48
CA SER A 911 57.11 29.67 -3.82
C SER A 911 57.98 28.88 -2.82
N LEU A 912 59.30 29.03 -2.85
CA LEU A 912 60.27 28.32 -1.99
C LEU A 912 61.40 29.26 -1.58
N SER A 913 61.83 29.22 -0.31
CA SER A 913 62.92 30.08 0.18
C SER A 913 64.31 29.80 -0.43
N SER A 914 64.46 28.66 -1.11
CA SER A 914 65.68 28.15 -1.74
C SER A 914 65.84 28.48 -3.22
N GLU A 915 64.82 29.05 -3.87
CA GLU A 915 64.82 29.28 -5.32
C GLU A 915 64.16 30.61 -5.70
N ASN A 916 64.71 31.29 -6.69
CA ASN A 916 64.02 32.38 -7.38
C ASN A 916 64.51 32.47 -8.85
N LYS A 917 64.11 33.53 -9.57
CA LYS A 917 64.45 33.72 -11.00
C LYS A 917 65.95 33.83 -11.29
N THR A 918 66.81 34.02 -10.28
CA THR A 918 68.26 34.22 -10.44
C THR A 918 69.12 33.27 -9.61
N VAL A 919 68.53 32.44 -8.76
CA VAL A 919 69.23 31.49 -7.88
C VAL A 919 68.53 30.13 -7.94
N TYR A 920 69.24 29.09 -8.38
CA TYR A 920 68.75 27.71 -8.41
C TYR A 920 68.90 27.04 -7.03
N ARG A 921 67.96 26.13 -6.69
CA ARG A 921 67.93 25.39 -5.41
C ARG A 921 69.28 24.79 -5.03
N SER A 922 69.96 24.16 -5.99
CA SER A 922 71.25 23.49 -5.76
C SER A 922 72.39 24.47 -5.49
N GLU A 923 72.35 25.66 -6.07
CA GLU A 923 73.30 26.75 -5.79
C GLU A 923 73.09 27.28 -4.37
N TYR A 924 71.83 27.50 -3.98
CA TYR A 924 71.48 27.94 -2.63
C TYR A 924 71.83 26.89 -1.55
N LEU A 925 71.63 25.60 -1.84
CA LEU A 925 72.03 24.49 -0.98
C LEU A 925 73.55 24.40 -0.82
N ALA A 926 74.30 24.46 -1.92
CA ALA A 926 75.76 24.50 -1.90
C ALA A 926 76.29 25.72 -1.15
N TYR A 927 75.72 26.90 -1.39
CA TYR A 927 76.06 28.14 -0.68
C TYR A 927 75.77 28.04 0.82
N SER A 928 74.64 27.45 1.21
CA SER A 928 74.26 27.25 2.62
C SER A 928 75.24 26.36 3.37
N ILE A 929 75.64 25.24 2.76
CA ILE A 929 76.66 24.34 3.33
C ILE A 929 78.03 25.03 3.39
N PHE A 930 78.45 25.69 2.30
CA PHE A 930 79.72 26.41 2.25
C PHE A 930 79.80 27.54 3.27
N THR A 931 78.71 28.28 3.48
CA THR A 931 78.64 29.37 4.46
C THR A 931 78.75 28.85 5.89
N LYS A 932 78.08 27.73 6.22
CA LYS A 932 78.25 27.06 7.52
C LYS A 932 79.64 26.47 7.72
N ALA A 933 80.30 26.05 6.64
CA ALA A 933 81.70 25.67 6.71
C ALA A 933 82.58 26.90 7.02
N LEU A 934 82.31 28.04 6.40
CA LEU A 934 83.04 29.30 6.67
C LEU A 934 82.76 29.91 8.05
N SER A 935 81.61 29.65 8.68
CA SER A 935 81.29 30.06 10.05
C SER A 935 81.92 29.17 11.13
N GLY A 936 82.43 27.98 10.74
CA GLY A 936 82.97 26.99 11.66
C GLY A 936 81.92 26.04 12.27
N GLU A 937 80.64 26.15 11.88
CA GLU A 937 79.61 25.16 12.23
C GLU A 937 79.88 23.79 11.58
N ILE A 938 80.58 23.78 10.44
CA ILE A 938 81.04 22.58 9.75
C ILE A 938 82.55 22.71 9.52
N GLU A 939 83.32 21.68 9.83
CA GLU A 939 84.78 21.73 9.68
C GLU A 939 85.17 21.67 8.19
N VAL A 940 85.54 22.81 7.60
CA VAL A 940 85.89 22.95 6.16
C VAL A 940 86.88 21.88 5.70
N LEU A 941 87.85 21.54 6.56
CA LEU A 941 88.90 20.58 6.23
C LEU A 941 88.31 19.20 5.90
N VAL A 942 87.32 18.75 6.66
CA VAL A 942 86.59 17.49 6.48
C VAL A 942 85.88 17.47 5.12
N LEU A 943 85.19 18.56 4.75
CA LEU A 943 84.55 18.68 3.43
C LEU A 943 85.56 18.65 2.27
N THR A 944 86.77 19.19 2.45
CA THR A 944 87.81 19.24 1.40
C THR A 944 88.63 17.96 1.20
N VAL A 945 88.38 16.92 2.00
CA VAL A 945 89.03 15.60 1.87
C VAL A 945 88.06 14.47 1.51
N MET A 946 86.75 14.74 1.55
CA MET A 946 85.71 13.79 1.11
C MET A 946 85.90 13.44 -0.38
N SER A 947 85.74 12.15 -0.69
CA SER A 947 85.60 11.67 -2.06
C SER A 947 84.29 12.16 -2.68
N ALA A 948 84.12 11.93 -3.99
CA ALA A 948 82.98 12.46 -4.71
C ALA A 948 81.63 11.95 -4.18
N ALA A 949 81.56 10.68 -3.75
CA ALA A 949 80.36 10.07 -3.20
C ALA A 949 80.09 10.44 -1.73
N GLU A 950 81.15 10.62 -0.93
CA GLU A 950 81.01 11.03 0.48
C GLU A 950 80.47 12.46 0.59
N LEU A 951 80.92 13.37 -0.27
CA LEU A 951 80.38 14.74 -0.32
C LEU A 951 78.91 14.75 -0.78
N GLU A 952 78.53 13.86 -1.68
CA GLU A 952 77.16 13.74 -2.18
C GLU A 952 76.20 13.19 -1.11
N GLU A 953 76.60 12.16 -0.35
CA GLU A 953 75.82 11.68 0.80
C GLU A 953 75.71 12.75 1.90
N PHE A 954 76.79 13.51 2.16
CA PHE A 954 76.76 14.61 3.12
C PHE A 954 75.74 15.70 2.75
N VAL A 955 75.73 16.16 1.48
CA VAL A 955 74.77 17.17 1.02
C VAL A 955 73.33 16.66 1.12
N LYS A 956 73.12 15.38 0.82
CA LYS A 956 71.83 14.67 0.88
C LYS A 956 71.32 14.48 2.31
N GLU A 957 72.20 14.21 3.28
CA GLU A 957 71.85 14.24 4.71
C GLU A 957 71.53 15.67 5.18
N PHE A 958 72.33 16.66 4.78
CA PHE A 958 72.12 18.07 5.13
C PHE A 958 70.79 18.63 4.59
N ALA A 959 70.37 18.21 3.40
CA ALA A 959 69.09 18.59 2.81
C ALA A 959 67.88 17.89 3.46
N SER A 960 68.07 16.69 4.04
CA SER A 960 66.96 15.85 4.53
C SER A 960 66.07 16.49 5.62
N PRO A 961 66.54 17.29 6.59
CA PRO A 961 65.67 18.02 7.52
C PRO A 961 65.05 19.29 6.93
N LEU A 962 65.53 19.78 5.78
CA LEU A 962 65.10 21.03 5.14
C LEU A 962 63.93 20.82 4.18
N TYR A 963 62.95 19.98 4.56
CA TYR A 963 61.83 19.57 3.68
C TYR A 963 60.99 20.74 3.14
N GLN A 964 60.91 21.86 3.88
CA GLN A 964 60.22 23.09 3.45
C GLN A 964 60.94 23.86 2.33
N GLN A 965 62.19 23.48 1.99
CA GLN A 965 63.00 24.10 0.94
C GLN A 965 62.93 23.34 -0.40
N GLY A 966 62.06 22.33 -0.54
CA GLY A 966 61.71 21.75 -1.84
C GLY A 966 62.84 21.05 -2.61
N TYR A 967 63.83 20.49 -1.92
CA TYR A 967 64.92 19.75 -2.57
C TYR A 967 64.48 18.34 -3.01
N GLU A 968 64.46 18.11 -4.31
CA GLU A 968 64.33 16.76 -4.88
C GLU A 968 65.66 16.01 -4.80
N LYS A 969 65.59 14.80 -4.25
CA LYS A 969 66.71 13.91 -3.94
C LYS A 969 67.20 13.15 -5.17
N GLY A 970 68.51 13.10 -5.38
CA GLY A 970 69.17 12.62 -6.59
C GLY A 970 69.29 13.67 -7.71
N VAL A 971 68.76 14.89 -7.50
CA VAL A 971 68.83 16.01 -8.46
C VAL A 971 69.55 17.18 -7.80
N HIS A 972 68.95 17.75 -6.75
CA HIS A 972 69.46 19.00 -6.17
C HIS A 972 70.65 18.78 -5.24
N ASP A 973 70.67 17.67 -4.52
CA ASP A 973 71.82 17.20 -3.72
C ASP A 973 73.02 16.85 -4.62
N HIS A 974 72.78 16.18 -5.74
CA HIS A 974 73.81 15.82 -6.72
C HIS A 974 74.45 17.06 -7.38
N ASP A 975 73.64 18.01 -7.84
CA ASP A 975 74.14 19.28 -8.40
C ASP A 975 74.83 20.14 -7.34
N ALA A 976 74.25 20.25 -6.15
CA ALA A 976 74.85 21.01 -5.04
C ALA A 976 76.19 20.43 -4.62
N ALA A 977 76.35 19.10 -4.60
CA ALA A 977 77.63 18.45 -4.29
C ALA A 977 78.71 18.75 -5.35
N LYS A 978 78.36 18.90 -6.64
CA LYS A 978 79.30 19.35 -7.67
C LYS A 978 79.71 20.82 -7.48
N ILE A 979 78.73 21.70 -7.29
CA ILE A 979 78.96 23.14 -7.09
C ILE A 979 79.83 23.36 -5.83
N LEU A 980 79.48 22.69 -4.73
CA LEU A 980 80.20 22.76 -3.46
C LEU A 980 81.65 22.26 -3.59
N ARG A 981 81.91 21.21 -4.39
CA ARG A 981 83.27 20.71 -4.62
C ARG A 981 84.18 21.76 -5.27
N GLU A 982 83.72 22.40 -6.34
CA GLU A 982 84.48 23.47 -7.01
C GLU A 982 84.70 24.68 -6.09
N LEU A 983 83.70 25.04 -5.27
CA LEU A 983 83.84 26.10 -4.26
C LEU A 983 84.88 25.76 -3.19
N LEU A 984 84.89 24.51 -2.68
CA LEU A 984 85.84 24.04 -1.69
C LEU A 984 87.27 23.95 -2.26
N ASP A 985 87.44 23.49 -3.49
CA ASP A 985 88.75 23.45 -4.16
C ASP A 985 89.30 24.85 -4.45
N ALA A 986 88.43 25.78 -4.89
CA ALA A 986 88.81 27.19 -5.05
C ALA A 986 89.22 27.81 -3.70
N TYR A 987 88.46 27.54 -2.64
CA TYR A 987 88.78 28.00 -1.28
C TYR A 987 90.10 27.42 -0.76
N LYS A 988 90.36 26.13 -0.97
CA LYS A 988 91.61 25.45 -0.57
C LYS A 988 92.84 26.04 -1.26
N ARG A 989 92.73 26.39 -2.55
CA ARG A 989 93.83 27.01 -3.31
C ARG A 989 94.11 28.45 -2.89
N ALA A 990 93.07 29.22 -2.56
CA ALA A 990 93.23 30.64 -2.19
C ALA A 990 92.12 31.09 -1.23
N PRO A 991 92.21 30.79 0.08
CA PRO A 991 91.11 30.99 1.04
C PRO A 991 90.78 32.47 1.30
N LEU A 992 91.67 33.38 0.90
CA LEU A 992 91.42 34.82 0.95
C LEU A 992 90.46 35.28 -0.17
N LEU A 993 90.25 34.51 -1.25
CA LEU A 993 89.35 34.90 -2.34
C LEU A 993 87.88 35.05 -1.92
N LYS A 994 87.47 34.51 -0.76
CA LYS A 994 86.14 34.80 -0.16
C LYS A 994 85.92 36.29 0.12
N PHE A 995 86.99 37.08 0.22
CA PHE A 995 86.93 38.52 0.38
C PHE A 995 87.11 39.23 -0.98
N ALA A 996 86.32 40.28 -1.21
CA ALA A 996 86.43 41.13 -2.39
C ALA A 996 87.87 41.69 -2.56
N ALA A 997 88.25 41.96 -3.81
CA ALA A 997 89.61 42.41 -4.15
C ALA A 997 90.02 43.70 -3.43
N THR A 998 89.12 44.67 -3.32
CA THR A 998 89.38 45.99 -2.72
C THR A 998 89.70 45.91 -1.20
N PRO A 999 88.88 45.25 -0.35
CA PRO A 999 89.27 44.96 1.05
C PRO A 999 90.62 44.26 1.18
N ARG A 1000 90.93 43.27 0.34
CA ARG A 1000 92.23 42.56 0.38
C ARG A 1000 93.41 43.45 0.02
N ALA A 1001 93.24 44.30 -1.00
CA ALA A 1001 94.26 45.27 -1.39
C ALA A 1001 94.53 46.28 -0.26
N PHE A 1002 93.47 46.83 0.35
CA PHE A 1002 93.62 47.73 1.50
C PHE A 1002 94.21 47.05 2.73
N ALA A 1003 93.78 45.83 3.07
CA ALA A 1003 94.34 45.07 4.18
C ALA A 1003 95.83 44.78 3.96
N THR A 1004 96.24 44.39 2.75
CA THR A 1004 97.65 44.15 2.41
C THR A 1004 98.46 45.44 2.46
N TYR A 1005 97.95 46.54 1.89
CA TYR A 1005 98.60 47.85 1.91
C TYR A 1005 98.80 48.37 3.34
N PHE A 1006 97.77 48.25 4.19
CA PHE A 1006 97.84 48.57 5.60
C PHE A 1006 98.85 47.68 6.34
N TRP A 1007 98.83 46.36 6.09
CA TRP A 1007 99.72 45.41 6.73
C TRP A 1007 101.19 45.62 6.35
N VAL A 1008 101.49 46.02 5.11
CA VAL A 1008 102.86 46.32 4.68
C VAL A 1008 103.34 47.67 5.24
N ASN A 1009 102.52 48.72 5.17
CA ASN A 1009 102.97 50.08 5.50
C ASN A 1009 102.86 50.46 6.99
N ASN A 1010 101.99 49.82 7.78
CA ASN A 1010 101.87 50.14 9.20
C ASN A 1010 103.06 49.57 9.99
N LYS A 1011 103.91 50.45 10.55
CA LYS A 1011 105.10 50.07 11.34
C LYS A 1011 104.82 49.94 12.85
N GLN A 1012 103.61 50.22 13.33
CA GLN A 1012 103.28 50.12 14.75
C GLN A 1012 102.91 48.68 15.13
N THR A 1013 103.87 47.96 15.73
CA THR A 1013 103.72 46.55 16.12
C THR A 1013 102.52 46.30 17.04
N ALA A 1014 102.20 47.25 17.92
CA ALA A 1014 101.06 47.13 18.84
C ALA A 1014 99.71 47.00 18.10
N ILE A 1015 99.49 47.78 17.03
CA ILE A 1015 98.24 47.74 16.24
C ILE A 1015 98.16 46.45 15.42
N LYS A 1016 99.29 46.00 14.84
CA LYS A 1016 99.36 44.72 14.14
C LYS A 1016 99.06 43.55 15.07
N ASN A 1017 99.65 43.55 16.27
CA ASN A 1017 99.40 42.52 17.27
C ASN A 1017 97.94 42.57 17.74
N ALA A 1018 97.37 43.75 17.97
CA ALA A 1018 95.96 43.89 18.34
C ALA A 1018 95.02 43.27 17.29
N PHE A 1019 95.24 43.54 16.00
CA PHE A 1019 94.44 42.91 14.93
C PHE A 1019 94.69 41.41 14.77
N VAL A 1020 95.89 40.89 15.06
CA VAL A 1020 96.15 39.44 15.09
C VAL A 1020 95.44 38.80 16.27
N THR A 1021 95.52 39.36 17.46
CA THR A 1021 94.79 38.88 18.64
C THR A 1021 93.28 38.90 18.37
N GLN A 1022 92.75 39.99 17.83
CA GLN A 1022 91.32 40.16 17.50
C GLN A 1022 90.85 39.30 16.30
N ALA A 1023 91.76 38.68 15.56
CA ALA A 1023 91.45 37.69 14.52
C ALA A 1023 91.71 36.23 14.97
N GLN A 1024 92.27 36.05 16.18
CA GLN A 1024 92.47 34.76 16.84
C GLN A 1024 91.40 34.49 17.92
N THR A 1025 90.70 35.53 18.36
CA THR A 1025 89.49 35.50 19.21
C THR A 1025 88.23 35.67 18.38
#